data_AF-A0A964W871-F1
#
_entry.id   AF-A0A964W871-F1
#
_cell.length_a   1.000
_cell.length_b   1.000
_cell.length_c   1.000
_cell.angle_alpha   90.00
_cell.angle_beta   90.00
_cell.angle_gamma   90.00
#
_symmetry.space_group_name_H-M   'P 1'
#
loop_
_entity.id
_entity.type
_entity.pdbx_description
1 polymer ?
#
loop_
_entity_poly.entity_id
_entity_poly.type
_entity_poly.pdbx_seq_one_letter_code
_entity_poly.pdbx_strand_id
1 'polypeptide(L)'
;MDIVTDLNAQAVAYITLFQDILKNDAVNGLSDKLAHRKRWNELDIMDIQHKILTPNQHARIKDLVWHSPTKYDRDKLKSRYFNTVIKLYHWLYDNIVKPPIIFNVEIEIHQPAEKNNELFLFRPPFFWREQIRAVLYRDAQQRIELSAILQYIPLQVILTLAGQEKKAYFIRLYQFYKPFKDDSVEKADSTDYTDILSKPDCIAYRSWWKGKNEEANALLLKDNLLLNELKMRGFPLPFETLLRDELIEIEEARCRRAEEFDITSPNNNSQSVKNNSVKLKTLDVFDPFVKANEMELMGIAFSGGGIRSATFNLGILQKLASLNVLHKFDYISTVSGGGYIGTWFNSWIKRSGSFSKVNDQLSPTKSGDPLADEVRPLRWLRMFSNYLSPNTGIMSSDAWASGMTWLRNTVINQFVLMLTLLTVLSFIEDIFALWKGSVIDMITQKSIGMFCYSFIIFFTGALLIAVAMRSFHTVEHKTIRIKFPDFFENIKFSLSSIINFSKTLPALLVVWACLSALIITTYFLAKCDTSKEDITDLGLHAAFAAFLAFIWVAAWGNYHKRKDIMQLGLANIYDNEQINSDNTSAKVLVAVFLSSIVSAAILIFLLVLFWTSLADIYTFIEAEWGIDPKKVILIFGVPLVLEIFSVSVIVRMALMGELFPDYRREWWGRIGGNIHRFMLLWIVVSFASLLMPDVWENDVKKYLLSVLPGGAVIVGWGVKKAFEATSIKEEQKKLITNLVIKISPFVFLIIMLLSGSYIIKEIRENFGSSDLSRWIITLILALTTLILSWRVGVNEFSLHHFYRNRLIRAFLGATRTREERTKSENAYTGFDSNDDILLSSFQTKYGYSGPFPIINSALNATVVSALDRQDRMAESFVFSPLYCGYDFSPTRPSTYDIDHVYEYGYRPTDEYSNEKGGPTIGTAMAISGAAVNPNWGYHSSPGMAFLLTMFNVRLGWWIGNPRLRRWKRSDPNFGLLYLIRDLMGKSDIDMNYVCLSDGGHFDNMGLYELVRRKCSYILLGDAEQDQETACEGLANAIRRCRIDFGVEIVISISAIENSSAHVVKGDIIYPGTTQKQGTLVYVKASLTKDEPVDIREYKMANPDFPQQSTADQFFDEAQFESYRKLGYHSINSRTQIGL
;
A
#
# COMPACT_ATOMS: atom_id res chain seq x y z
N MET A 1 13.52 -6.30 -7.38
CA MET A 1 14.92 -6.21 -6.92
C MET A 1 15.54 -7.57 -6.57
N ASP A 2 16.26 -8.21 -7.48
CA ASP A 2 17.17 -9.33 -7.18
C ASP A 2 18.51 -8.85 -6.57
N ILE A 3 19.45 -9.77 -6.32
CA ILE A 3 20.75 -9.42 -5.73
C ILE A 3 21.54 -8.41 -6.57
N VAL A 4 21.44 -8.51 -7.91
CA VAL A 4 22.08 -7.58 -8.83
C VAL A 4 21.43 -6.22 -8.71
N THR A 5 20.10 -6.17 -8.69
CA THR A 5 19.34 -4.94 -8.58
C THR A 5 19.59 -4.26 -7.22
N ASP A 6 19.70 -5.02 -6.12
CA ASP A 6 19.97 -4.51 -4.77
C ASP A 6 21.38 -3.91 -4.69
N LEU A 7 22.41 -4.65 -5.13
CA LEU A 7 23.79 -4.15 -5.22
C LEU A 7 23.92 -2.92 -6.12
N ASN A 8 23.25 -2.97 -7.27
CA ASN A 8 23.24 -1.87 -8.22
C ASN A 8 22.58 -0.62 -7.64
N ALA A 9 21.40 -0.76 -7.01
CA ALA A 9 20.71 0.35 -6.37
C ALA A 9 21.57 0.96 -5.25
N GLN A 10 22.24 0.12 -4.46
CA GLN A 10 23.17 0.57 -3.43
C GLN A 10 24.34 1.34 -4.05
N ALA A 11 25.03 0.79 -5.05
CA ALA A 11 26.15 1.46 -5.73
C ALA A 11 25.73 2.81 -6.35
N VAL A 12 24.59 2.85 -7.04
CA VAL A 12 24.08 4.07 -7.67
C VAL A 12 23.67 5.11 -6.64
N ALA A 13 23.20 4.70 -5.46
CA ALA A 13 22.92 5.64 -4.39
C ALA A 13 24.19 6.35 -3.86
N TYR A 14 25.34 5.65 -3.79
CA TYR A 14 26.64 6.27 -3.54
C TYR A 14 27.05 7.24 -4.66
N ILE A 15 26.91 6.83 -5.93
CA ILE A 15 27.28 7.67 -7.08
C ILE A 15 26.44 8.94 -7.11
N THR A 16 25.13 8.84 -6.95
CA THR A 16 24.19 9.97 -7.05
C THR A 16 24.33 10.94 -5.90
N LEU A 17 24.57 10.45 -4.67
CA LEU A 17 24.90 11.32 -3.55
C LEU A 17 26.24 12.03 -3.78
N PHE A 18 27.23 11.35 -4.38
CA PHE A 18 28.51 11.97 -4.71
C PHE A 18 28.36 13.06 -5.79
N GLN A 19 27.55 12.80 -6.82
CA GLN A 19 27.20 13.79 -7.84
C GLN A 19 26.49 15.01 -7.24
N ASP A 20 25.56 14.81 -6.31
CA ASP A 20 24.87 15.89 -5.59
C ASP A 20 25.85 16.72 -4.73
N ILE A 21 26.78 16.06 -4.05
CA ILE A 21 27.87 16.72 -3.32
C ILE A 21 28.76 17.55 -4.26
N LEU A 22 29.03 17.05 -5.47
CA LEU A 22 29.84 17.74 -6.48
C LEU A 22 29.12 18.91 -7.14
N LYS A 23 27.82 18.78 -7.46
CA LYS A 23 27.03 19.83 -8.12
C LYS A 23 26.84 21.08 -7.26
N ASN A 24 26.75 20.89 -5.94
CA ASN A 24 26.64 22.00 -4.99
C ASN A 24 27.99 22.73 -4.73
N ASP A 25 29.09 22.29 -5.33
CA ASP A 25 30.44 22.84 -5.17
C ASP A 25 30.82 23.82 -6.28
N ALA A 26 29.89 24.72 -6.65
CA ALA A 26 30.10 25.77 -7.65
C ALA A 26 31.14 26.84 -7.22
N VAL A 27 31.61 26.79 -5.95
CA VAL A 27 32.44 27.85 -5.33
C VAL A 27 33.95 27.55 -5.39
N ASN A 28 34.38 26.29 -5.59
CA ASN A 28 35.81 25.90 -5.44
C ASN A 28 36.50 25.36 -6.71
N GLY A 29 35.84 25.31 -7.87
CA GLY A 29 36.46 24.87 -9.14
C GLY A 29 36.92 23.41 -9.17
N LEU A 30 36.52 22.58 -8.20
CA LEU A 30 36.88 21.15 -8.16
C LEU A 30 36.17 20.36 -9.26
N SER A 31 34.94 20.77 -9.64
CA SER A 31 34.24 20.28 -10.84
C SER A 31 35.15 20.36 -12.06
N ASP A 32 35.79 21.52 -12.27
CA ASP A 32 36.68 21.76 -13.42
C ASP A 32 38.02 21.02 -13.28
N LYS A 33 38.57 20.90 -12.06
CA LYS A 33 39.78 20.09 -11.82
C LYS A 33 39.56 18.59 -12.02
N LEU A 34 38.41 18.05 -11.59
CA LEU A 34 38.03 16.65 -11.78
C LEU A 34 37.62 16.36 -13.23
N ALA A 35 36.98 17.33 -13.90
CA ALA A 35 36.68 17.32 -15.34
C ALA A 35 37.91 17.19 -16.22
N HIS A 36 39.07 17.69 -15.79
CA HIS A 36 40.29 17.73 -16.57
C HIS A 36 41.33 16.65 -16.20
N ARG A 37 41.07 15.81 -15.17
CA ARG A 37 41.98 14.68 -14.84
C ARG A 37 41.79 13.52 -15.83
N LYS A 38 42.90 13.05 -16.42
CA LYS A 38 42.92 11.96 -17.41
C LYS A 38 42.79 10.56 -16.81
N ARG A 39 43.02 10.38 -15.49
CA ARG A 39 43.00 9.06 -14.84
C ARG A 39 42.42 9.12 -13.42
N TRP A 40 41.45 8.25 -13.14
CA TRP A 40 40.78 8.15 -11.83
C TRP A 40 41.66 7.59 -10.72
N ASN A 41 42.73 6.88 -11.08
CA ASN A 41 43.64 6.25 -10.12
C ASN A 41 44.58 7.20 -9.38
N GLU A 42 44.46 8.50 -9.64
CA GLU A 42 45.23 9.55 -8.99
C GLU A 42 44.40 10.31 -7.93
N LEU A 43 43.14 9.91 -7.69
CA LEU A 43 42.26 10.53 -6.69
C LEU A 43 42.53 10.00 -5.29
N ASP A 44 43.05 10.86 -4.42
CA ASP A 44 43.19 10.56 -2.99
C ASP A 44 41.88 10.88 -2.24
N ILE A 45 41.61 10.11 -1.19
CA ILE A 45 40.61 10.43 -0.16
C ILE A 45 40.79 11.87 0.33
N MET A 46 42.04 12.30 0.51
CA MET A 46 42.37 13.67 0.95
C MET A 46 41.90 14.73 -0.05
N ASP A 47 41.92 14.46 -1.36
CA ASP A 47 41.47 15.40 -2.40
C ASP A 47 39.96 15.72 -2.33
N ILE A 48 39.17 14.86 -1.68
CA ILE A 48 37.70 14.92 -1.68
C ILE A 48 37.11 15.15 -0.27
N GLN A 49 37.79 14.70 0.79
CA GLN A 49 37.30 14.76 2.18
C GLN A 49 37.13 16.18 2.74
N HIS A 50 37.81 17.18 2.18
CA HIS A 50 37.82 18.57 2.67
C HIS A 50 36.48 19.34 2.50
N LYS A 51 35.40 18.72 2.01
CA LYS A 51 34.11 19.39 1.74
C LYS A 51 33.19 19.49 2.96
N ILE A 52 32.50 20.63 3.07
CA ILE A 52 31.37 20.86 3.98
C ILE A 52 30.12 20.24 3.35
N LEU A 53 29.51 19.26 4.02
CA LEU A 53 28.31 18.57 3.56
C LEU A 53 27.05 19.18 4.19
N THR A 54 25.94 19.22 3.47
CA THR A 54 24.66 19.69 4.04
C THR A 54 24.11 18.68 5.07
N PRO A 55 23.20 19.08 5.99
CA PRO A 55 22.56 18.14 6.92
C PRO A 55 21.85 16.97 6.22
N ASN A 56 21.25 17.24 5.05
CA ASN A 56 20.61 16.22 4.23
C ASN A 56 21.63 15.23 3.63
N GLN A 57 22.79 15.72 3.14
CA GLN A 57 23.86 14.85 2.64
C GLN A 57 24.43 13.96 3.76
N HIS A 58 24.60 14.49 4.97
CA HIS A 58 25.00 13.67 6.11
C HIS A 58 23.98 12.59 6.47
N ALA A 59 22.69 12.90 6.42
CA ALA A 59 21.62 11.92 6.64
C ALA A 59 21.67 10.81 5.57
N ARG A 60 21.81 11.17 4.29
CA ARG A 60 21.95 10.20 3.20
C ARG A 60 23.22 9.35 3.31
N ILE A 61 24.35 9.92 3.73
CA ILE A 61 25.58 9.16 4.01
C ILE A 61 25.35 8.15 5.14
N LYS A 62 24.64 8.56 6.21
CA LYS A 62 24.25 7.65 7.29
C LYS A 62 23.50 6.46 6.71
N ASP A 63 22.42 6.71 5.97
CA ASP A 63 21.54 5.64 5.49
C ASP A 63 22.24 4.67 4.53
N LEU A 64 23.25 5.14 3.79
CA LEU A 64 24.02 4.31 2.86
C LEU A 64 25.11 3.48 3.53
N VAL A 65 25.89 4.07 4.44
CA VAL A 65 27.08 3.42 5.01
C VAL A 65 26.76 2.64 6.29
N TRP A 66 25.66 3.00 6.97
CA TRP A 66 25.38 2.55 8.32
C TRP A 66 24.11 1.69 8.39
N HIS A 67 24.26 0.46 8.88
CA HIS A 67 23.16 -0.52 8.99
C HIS A 67 22.95 -1.05 10.41
N SER A 68 23.67 -0.54 11.41
CA SER A 68 23.40 -0.87 12.82
C SER A 68 22.55 0.24 13.46
N PRO A 69 21.69 -0.05 14.44
CA PRO A 69 20.92 0.96 15.14
C PRO A 69 21.53 1.39 16.48
N THR A 70 22.85 1.20 16.64
CA THR A 70 23.62 1.89 17.67
C THR A 70 24.22 3.19 17.11
N LYS A 71 24.82 4.01 17.99
CA LYS A 71 25.39 5.30 17.59
C LYS A 71 26.68 5.10 16.79
N TYR A 72 26.79 5.82 15.68
CA TYR A 72 27.95 5.86 14.80
C TYR A 72 28.72 7.17 14.98
N ASP A 73 29.96 7.18 14.51
CA ASP A 73 30.81 8.36 14.40
C ASP A 73 30.63 8.97 12.98
N ARG A 74 30.23 10.25 12.92
CA ARG A 74 29.91 10.94 11.66
C ARG A 74 31.13 11.10 10.76
N ASP A 75 32.29 11.40 11.34
CA ASP A 75 33.51 11.63 10.56
C ASP A 75 34.06 10.31 10.02
N LYS A 76 33.93 9.24 10.80
CA LYS A 76 34.25 7.88 10.33
C LYS A 76 33.30 7.42 9.23
N LEU A 77 31.99 7.70 9.32
CA LEU A 77 31.05 7.42 8.22
C LEU A 77 31.35 8.24 6.97
N LYS A 78 31.65 9.53 7.12
CA LYS A 78 32.06 10.41 6.01
C LYS A 78 33.32 9.87 5.33
N SER A 79 34.33 9.53 6.12
CA SER A 79 35.58 8.95 5.62
C SER A 79 35.32 7.64 4.89
N ARG A 80 34.47 6.77 5.48
CA ARG A 80 34.09 5.50 4.89
C ARG A 80 33.30 5.65 3.61
N TYR A 81 32.38 6.62 3.56
CA TYR A 81 31.64 6.97 2.36
C TYR A 81 32.59 7.33 1.22
N PHE A 82 33.47 8.32 1.42
CA PHE A 82 34.39 8.75 0.36
C PHE A 82 35.39 7.66 -0.05
N ASN A 83 35.89 6.86 0.89
CA ASN A 83 36.71 5.69 0.58
C ASN A 83 35.95 4.68 -0.30
N THR A 84 34.70 4.40 0.05
CA THR A 84 33.82 3.51 -0.72
C THR A 84 33.54 4.07 -2.11
N VAL A 85 33.26 5.37 -2.21
CA VAL A 85 33.07 6.07 -3.49
C VAL A 85 34.32 5.94 -4.37
N ILE A 86 35.51 6.23 -3.84
CA ILE A 86 36.76 6.13 -4.61
C ILE A 86 36.97 4.70 -5.11
N LYS A 87 36.87 3.70 -4.22
CA LYS A 87 36.96 2.27 -4.60
C LYS A 87 35.92 1.89 -5.65
N LEU A 88 34.69 2.39 -5.52
CA LEU A 88 33.63 2.16 -6.49
C LEU A 88 33.99 2.78 -7.85
N TYR A 89 34.52 4.01 -7.89
CA TYR A 89 34.97 4.63 -9.14
C TYR A 89 36.16 3.91 -9.77
N HIS A 90 37.11 3.42 -8.98
CA HIS A 90 38.18 2.54 -9.47
C HIS A 90 37.61 1.27 -10.11
N TRP A 91 36.69 0.60 -9.41
CA TRP A 91 36.03 -0.60 -9.91
C TRP A 91 35.24 -0.33 -11.20
N LEU A 92 34.54 0.82 -11.30
CA LEU A 92 33.87 1.26 -12.52
C LEU A 92 34.88 1.50 -13.65
N TYR A 93 36.02 2.13 -13.36
CA TYR A 93 37.08 2.35 -14.34
C TYR A 93 37.62 1.02 -14.88
N ASP A 94 37.94 0.07 -14.01
CA ASP A 94 38.51 -1.22 -14.40
C ASP A 94 37.51 -2.14 -15.12
N ASN A 95 36.21 -2.04 -14.83
CA ASN A 95 35.20 -2.94 -15.42
C ASN A 95 34.45 -2.37 -16.63
N ILE A 96 34.32 -1.04 -16.72
CA ILE A 96 33.53 -0.35 -17.75
C ILE A 96 34.42 0.43 -18.71
N VAL A 97 35.41 1.18 -18.20
CA VAL A 97 36.26 2.06 -19.03
C VAL A 97 37.45 1.32 -19.63
N LYS A 98 38.07 0.41 -18.87
CA LYS A 98 39.21 -0.41 -19.31
C LYS A 98 38.90 -1.90 -19.13
N PRO A 99 37.96 -2.47 -19.91
CA PRO A 99 37.51 -3.83 -19.66
C PRO A 99 38.66 -4.86 -19.69
N PRO A 100 38.67 -5.83 -18.78
CA PRO A 100 39.66 -6.90 -18.80
C PRO A 100 39.51 -7.74 -20.09
N ILE A 101 40.63 -8.05 -20.74
CA ILE A 101 40.65 -8.99 -21.87
C ILE A 101 40.45 -10.39 -21.29
N ILE A 102 39.27 -10.96 -21.50
CA ILE A 102 38.96 -12.33 -21.07
C ILE A 102 38.64 -13.15 -22.33
N PHE A 103 39.48 -14.16 -22.61
CA PHE A 103 39.37 -15.12 -23.74
C PHE A 103 39.44 -14.56 -25.17
N ASN A 104 40.55 -13.90 -25.61
CA ASN A 104 40.88 -13.63 -27.04
C ASN A 104 39.77 -13.12 -27.97
N VAL A 105 38.65 -12.64 -27.42
CA VAL A 105 37.54 -12.02 -28.11
C VAL A 105 37.48 -10.62 -27.55
N GLU A 106 37.87 -9.63 -28.35
CA GLU A 106 37.51 -8.24 -28.08
C GLU A 106 35.98 -8.17 -28.16
N ILE A 107 35.33 -8.13 -27.00
CA ILE A 107 33.89 -7.89 -26.93
C ILE A 107 33.71 -6.38 -26.85
N GLU A 108 33.06 -5.82 -27.87
CA GLU A 108 32.58 -4.44 -27.89
C GLU A 108 31.60 -4.24 -26.72
N ILE A 109 32.11 -3.81 -25.56
CA ILE A 109 31.33 -2.90 -24.72
C ILE A 109 31.12 -1.70 -25.62
N HIS A 110 29.88 -1.38 -26.01
CA HIS A 110 29.58 -0.24 -26.88
C HIS A 110 30.36 0.99 -26.39
N GLN A 111 31.51 1.23 -27.02
CA GLN A 111 32.32 2.39 -26.73
C GLN A 111 31.47 3.56 -27.21
N PRO A 112 31.19 4.55 -26.36
CA PRO A 112 30.39 5.69 -26.80
C PRO A 112 31.08 6.33 -28.00
N ALA A 113 30.32 6.58 -29.07
CA ALA A 113 30.80 7.15 -30.33
C ALA A 113 31.22 8.64 -30.23
N GLU A 114 31.58 9.14 -29.05
CA GLU A 114 31.95 10.53 -28.83
C GLU A 114 33.39 10.64 -28.35
N LYS A 115 34.24 11.20 -29.23
CA LYS A 115 35.63 11.62 -28.98
C LYS A 115 35.78 12.75 -27.92
N ASN A 116 34.76 13.00 -27.10
CA ASN A 116 34.80 14.00 -26.04
C ASN A 116 34.93 13.32 -24.68
N ASN A 117 36.07 13.53 -24.03
CA ASN A 117 36.37 13.16 -22.64
C ASN A 117 35.51 13.93 -21.60
N GLU A 118 34.36 14.48 -22.00
CA GLU A 118 33.46 15.21 -21.11
C GLU A 118 32.67 14.24 -20.22
N LEU A 119 33.32 13.88 -19.10
CA LEU A 119 32.80 13.39 -17.82
C LEU A 119 31.71 12.29 -17.84
N PHE A 120 32.16 11.05 -17.69
CA PHE A 120 31.34 9.95 -17.14
C PHE A 120 30.67 10.33 -15.80
N LEU A 121 31.28 11.22 -15.01
CA LEU A 121 30.92 11.57 -13.63
C LEU A 121 29.49 12.08 -13.45
N PHE A 122 28.94 12.86 -14.38
CA PHE A 122 27.61 13.48 -14.25
C PHE A 122 26.52 12.78 -15.06
N ARG A 123 26.78 11.55 -15.55
CA ARG A 123 25.78 10.73 -16.20
C ARG A 123 24.61 10.44 -15.26
N PRO A 124 23.37 10.37 -15.76
CA PRO A 124 22.18 10.20 -14.94
C PRO A 124 22.20 8.84 -14.21
N PRO A 125 21.47 8.69 -13.08
CA PRO A 125 21.43 7.46 -12.30
C PRO A 125 21.09 6.22 -13.16
N PHE A 126 20.21 6.38 -14.14
CA PHE A 126 19.79 5.29 -15.02
C PHE A 126 20.95 4.71 -15.83
N PHE A 127 21.84 5.56 -16.36
CA PHE A 127 23.03 5.11 -17.10
C PHE A 127 23.91 4.21 -16.22
N TRP A 128 24.20 4.64 -15.00
CA TRP A 128 25.01 3.86 -14.08
C TRP A 128 24.36 2.53 -13.69
N ARG A 129 23.02 2.51 -13.56
CA ARG A 129 22.29 1.28 -13.28
C ARG A 129 22.53 0.22 -14.35
N GLU A 130 22.48 0.60 -15.62
CA GLU A 130 22.68 -0.37 -16.69
C GLU A 130 24.11 -0.87 -16.74
N GLN A 131 25.10 0.02 -16.62
CA GLN A 131 26.51 -0.37 -16.71
C GLN A 131 26.91 -1.31 -15.59
N ILE A 132 26.53 -1.00 -14.35
CA ILE A 132 26.82 -1.85 -13.19
C ILE A 132 26.09 -3.18 -13.33
N ARG A 133 24.82 -3.17 -13.72
CA ARG A 133 24.04 -4.39 -13.96
C ARG A 133 24.72 -5.31 -14.98
N ALA A 134 25.12 -4.76 -16.13
CA ALA A 134 25.78 -5.52 -17.19
C ALA A 134 27.05 -6.21 -16.69
N VAL A 135 27.88 -5.52 -15.89
CA VAL A 135 29.08 -6.11 -15.28
C VAL A 135 28.72 -7.26 -14.33
N LEU A 136 27.71 -7.08 -13.47
CA LEU A 136 27.32 -8.05 -12.44
C LEU A 136 26.67 -9.34 -12.98
N TYR A 137 26.07 -9.31 -14.17
CA TYR A 137 25.62 -10.53 -14.85
C TYR A 137 26.68 -11.13 -15.76
N ARG A 138 27.62 -10.34 -16.28
CA ARG A 138 28.74 -10.85 -17.10
C ARG A 138 29.70 -11.69 -16.26
N ASP A 139 30.06 -11.19 -15.08
CA ASP A 139 30.98 -11.87 -14.18
C ASP A 139 30.40 -11.88 -12.77
N ALA A 140 29.90 -13.03 -12.34
CA ALA A 140 29.33 -13.21 -11.02
C ALA A 140 30.35 -12.95 -9.90
N GLN A 141 31.66 -13.09 -10.17
CA GLN A 141 32.71 -12.79 -9.20
C GLN A 141 32.70 -11.31 -8.80
N GLN A 142 32.32 -10.43 -9.73
CA GLN A 142 32.17 -9.00 -9.47
C GLN A 142 31.08 -8.69 -8.44
N ARG A 143 30.13 -9.61 -8.21
CA ARG A 143 29.12 -9.47 -7.15
C ARG A 143 29.76 -9.53 -5.77
N ILE A 144 30.74 -10.42 -5.58
CA ILE A 144 31.51 -10.52 -4.32
C ILE A 144 32.39 -9.27 -4.16
N GLU A 145 33.08 -8.87 -5.22
CA GLU A 145 33.95 -7.70 -5.19
C GLU A 145 33.17 -6.42 -4.88
N LEU A 146 32.05 -6.19 -5.57
CA LEU A 146 31.19 -5.04 -5.33
C LEU A 146 30.56 -5.08 -3.92
N SER A 147 30.12 -6.25 -3.46
CA SER A 147 29.62 -6.43 -2.07
C SER A 147 30.70 -6.07 -1.05
N ALA A 148 31.97 -6.42 -1.32
CA ALA A 148 33.10 -6.09 -0.45
C ALA A 148 33.49 -4.60 -0.51
N ILE A 149 33.39 -3.96 -1.68
CA ILE A 149 33.61 -2.51 -1.84
C ILE A 149 32.55 -1.73 -1.04
N LEU A 150 31.27 -2.03 -1.30
CA LEU A 150 30.13 -1.39 -0.64
C LEU A 150 30.01 -1.78 0.83
N GLN A 151 30.67 -2.88 1.24
CA GLN A 151 30.48 -3.56 2.52
C GLN A 151 29.03 -3.87 2.81
N TYR A 152 28.34 -4.32 1.78
CA TYR A 152 26.91 -4.55 1.76
C TYR A 152 26.63 -5.93 1.18
N ILE A 153 25.83 -6.71 1.89
CA ILE A 153 25.28 -7.97 1.39
C ILE A 153 23.80 -7.76 1.07
N PRO A 154 23.36 -8.21 -0.12
CA PRO A 154 21.96 -8.16 -0.51
C PRO A 154 21.05 -8.80 0.52
N LEU A 155 19.90 -8.19 0.72
CA LEU A 155 18.93 -8.64 1.72
C LEU A 155 18.55 -10.12 1.55
N GLN A 156 18.37 -10.56 0.31
CA GLN A 156 17.96 -11.92 -0.05
C GLN A 156 18.97 -12.97 0.43
N VAL A 157 20.27 -12.64 0.36
CA VAL A 157 21.34 -13.51 0.85
C VAL A 157 21.29 -13.59 2.37
N ILE A 158 21.13 -12.45 3.07
CA ILE A 158 20.99 -12.44 4.54
C ILE A 158 19.78 -13.22 5.01
N LEU A 159 18.63 -13.07 4.34
CA LEU A 159 17.40 -13.80 4.69
C LEU A 159 17.58 -15.31 4.54
N THR A 160 18.27 -15.72 3.48
CA THR A 160 18.62 -17.12 3.27
C THR A 160 19.52 -17.63 4.39
N LEU A 161 20.60 -16.92 4.72
CA LEU A 161 21.52 -17.31 5.80
C LEU A 161 20.90 -17.26 7.21
N ALA A 162 19.85 -16.44 7.40
CA ALA A 162 19.25 -16.15 8.70
C ALA A 162 17.97 -16.94 9.01
N GLY A 163 17.20 -17.30 7.99
CA GLY A 163 15.87 -17.89 8.16
C GLY A 163 14.81 -16.92 8.69
N GLN A 164 13.60 -17.42 8.97
CA GLN A 164 12.43 -16.61 9.32
C GLN A 164 12.41 -16.05 10.75
N GLU A 165 13.42 -16.33 11.58
CA GLU A 165 13.38 -16.07 13.03
C GLU A 165 13.99 -14.73 13.47
N LYS A 166 14.61 -13.96 12.55
CA LYS A 166 15.40 -12.78 12.93
C LYS A 166 14.62 -11.46 12.79
N LYS A 167 14.74 -10.61 13.83
CA LYS A 167 14.15 -9.25 13.86
C LYS A 167 14.86 -8.34 12.85
N ALA A 168 14.17 -7.32 12.33
CA ALA A 168 14.71 -6.34 11.37
C ALA A 168 16.10 -5.79 11.76
N TYR A 169 16.29 -5.47 13.05
CA TYR A 169 17.60 -5.11 13.62
C TYR A 169 18.75 -6.05 13.22
N PHE A 170 18.54 -7.36 13.35
CA PHE A 170 19.58 -8.35 13.11
C PHE A 170 19.85 -8.47 11.61
N ILE A 171 18.79 -8.43 10.80
CA ILE A 171 18.89 -8.43 9.34
C ILE A 171 19.80 -7.27 8.90
N ARG A 172 19.54 -6.05 9.37
CA ARG A 172 20.34 -4.86 9.06
C ARG A 172 21.80 -4.96 9.51
N LEU A 173 22.02 -5.40 10.76
CA LEU A 173 23.38 -5.59 11.28
C LEU A 173 24.19 -6.56 10.42
N TYR A 174 23.58 -7.63 9.92
CA TYR A 174 24.26 -8.65 9.14
C TYR A 174 24.45 -8.29 7.67
N GLN A 175 23.85 -7.22 7.16
CA GLN A 175 24.11 -6.72 5.81
C GLN A 175 25.49 -6.09 5.66
N PHE A 176 26.11 -5.67 6.76
CA PHE A 176 27.50 -5.24 6.71
C PHE A 176 28.38 -6.44 6.29
N TYR A 177 29.36 -6.26 5.41
CA TYR A 177 30.17 -7.38 4.92
C TYR A 177 31.61 -7.02 4.59
N LYS A 178 32.53 -7.93 4.94
CA LYS A 178 33.90 -7.96 4.41
C LYS A 178 34.34 -9.43 4.37
N PRO A 179 34.99 -9.86 3.28
CA PRO A 179 35.55 -11.20 3.20
C PRO A 179 36.65 -11.39 4.26
N PHE A 180 36.58 -12.48 5.02
CA PHE A 180 37.63 -12.88 5.95
C PHE A 180 38.79 -13.54 5.18
N LYS A 181 40.03 -13.13 5.46
CA LYS A 181 41.24 -13.87 5.05
C LYS A 181 41.72 -14.69 6.24
N ASP A 182 42.21 -15.88 5.95
CA ASP A 182 42.49 -17.01 6.86
C ASP A 182 43.17 -16.68 8.20
N ASP A 183 42.86 -17.50 9.21
CA ASP A 183 43.07 -17.34 10.67
C ASP A 183 44.54 -17.43 11.16
N SER A 184 45.54 -17.02 10.37
CA SER A 184 46.96 -17.16 10.78
C SER A 184 47.56 -15.98 11.55
N VAL A 185 46.79 -14.96 11.94
CA VAL A 185 47.30 -13.85 12.76
C VAL A 185 46.25 -13.34 13.76
N GLU A 186 46.25 -13.94 14.95
CA GLU A 186 45.64 -13.42 16.18
C GLU A 186 46.33 -12.13 16.71
N LYS A 187 47.24 -11.53 15.92
CA LYS A 187 47.91 -10.26 16.24
C LYS A 187 47.38 -9.12 15.37
N ALA A 188 46.52 -8.33 15.98
CA ALA A 188 46.44 -6.89 15.78
C ALA A 188 46.40 -6.39 14.33
N ASP A 189 45.27 -6.62 13.66
CA ASP A 189 44.70 -5.65 12.72
C ASP A 189 43.18 -5.53 12.99
N SER A 190 42.89 -4.95 14.15
CA SER A 190 41.56 -4.89 14.78
C SER A 190 40.79 -3.59 14.48
N THR A 191 40.90 -3.03 13.28
CA THR A 191 40.42 -1.65 13.01
C THR A 191 39.76 -1.49 11.65
N ASP A 192 38.48 -1.84 11.51
CA ASP A 192 37.74 -1.33 10.34
C ASP A 192 36.23 -1.21 10.58
N TYR A 193 35.61 -2.13 11.35
CA TYR A 193 34.20 -1.97 11.78
C TYR A 193 34.07 -1.65 13.26
N THR A 194 35.09 -1.92 14.08
CA THR A 194 35.19 -1.44 15.48
C THR A 194 35.09 0.07 15.59
N ASP A 195 35.35 0.75 14.48
CA ASP A 195 35.28 2.19 14.28
C ASP A 195 33.86 2.72 14.07
N ILE A 196 32.93 1.88 13.60
CA ILE A 196 31.57 2.28 13.27
C ILE A 196 30.56 1.52 14.16
N LEU A 197 30.70 0.19 14.27
CA LEU A 197 29.90 -0.71 15.11
C LEU A 197 30.25 -0.60 16.60
N SER A 198 29.23 -0.65 17.45
CA SER A 198 29.44 -0.77 18.90
C SER A 198 30.14 -2.10 19.23
N LYS A 199 30.90 -2.15 20.33
CA LYS A 199 31.61 -3.37 20.76
C LYS A 199 30.69 -4.61 20.88
N PRO A 200 29.48 -4.53 21.47
CA PRO A 200 28.53 -5.65 21.47
C PRO A 200 28.08 -6.06 20.07
N ASP A 201 27.79 -5.09 19.20
CA ASP A 201 27.35 -5.38 17.83
C ASP A 201 28.49 -6.03 17.02
N CYS A 202 29.73 -5.58 17.21
CA CYS A 202 30.91 -6.21 16.62
C CYS A 202 31.03 -7.69 17.01
N ILE A 203 30.82 -8.01 18.28
CA ILE A 203 30.87 -9.39 18.77
C ILE A 203 29.74 -10.21 18.15
N ALA A 204 28.51 -9.69 18.16
CA ALA A 204 27.34 -10.36 17.58
C ALA A 204 27.49 -10.58 16.07
N TYR A 205 28.02 -9.57 15.37
CA TYR A 205 28.32 -9.61 13.95
C TYR A 205 29.40 -10.66 13.63
N ARG A 206 30.55 -10.62 14.32
CA ARG A 206 31.64 -11.59 14.12
C ARG A 206 31.18 -13.02 14.41
N SER A 207 30.43 -13.20 15.50
CA SER A 207 29.89 -14.51 15.86
C SER A 207 28.93 -15.05 14.80
N TRP A 208 28.18 -14.18 14.11
CA TRP A 208 27.24 -14.59 13.07
C TRP A 208 27.93 -14.98 11.77
N TRP A 209 28.92 -14.19 11.35
CA TRP A 209 29.65 -14.43 10.11
C TRP A 209 30.68 -15.55 10.20
N LYS A 210 31.04 -15.99 11.43
CA LYS A 210 31.92 -17.15 11.65
C LYS A 210 31.34 -18.39 10.99
N GLY A 211 32.02 -18.91 9.96
CA GLY A 211 31.62 -20.09 9.20
C GLY A 211 30.52 -19.87 8.14
N LYS A 212 30.05 -18.64 7.92
CA LYS A 212 28.99 -18.34 6.91
C LYS A 212 29.49 -17.66 5.63
N ASN A 213 30.77 -17.27 5.57
CA ASN A 213 31.30 -16.54 4.41
C ASN A 213 31.27 -17.36 3.12
N GLU A 214 31.62 -18.65 3.20
CA GLU A 214 31.60 -19.53 2.02
C GLU A 214 30.18 -19.71 1.48
N GLU A 215 29.20 -19.90 2.37
CA GLU A 215 27.78 -20.00 2.02
C GLU A 215 27.27 -18.70 1.39
N ALA A 216 27.60 -17.54 1.98
CA ALA A 216 27.23 -16.24 1.43
C ALA A 216 27.83 -15.99 0.04
N ASN A 217 29.10 -16.36 -0.16
CA ASN A 217 29.75 -16.25 -1.46
C ASN A 217 29.10 -17.19 -2.49
N ALA A 218 28.75 -18.41 -2.10
CA ALA A 218 28.03 -19.34 -2.98
C ALA A 218 26.67 -18.77 -3.41
N LEU A 219 25.93 -18.13 -2.49
CA LEU A 219 24.64 -17.49 -2.77
C LEU A 219 24.76 -16.24 -3.65
N LEU A 220 25.86 -15.49 -3.55
CA LEU A 220 26.13 -14.37 -4.46
C LEU A 220 26.47 -14.82 -5.88
N LEU A 221 27.13 -15.97 -6.02
CA LEU A 221 27.58 -16.50 -7.30
C LEU A 221 26.51 -17.29 -8.05
N LYS A 222 25.53 -17.89 -7.35
CA LYS A 222 24.60 -18.87 -7.91
C LYS A 222 23.14 -18.46 -7.71
N ASP A 223 22.48 -17.95 -8.76
CA ASP A 223 21.10 -17.45 -8.64
C ASP A 223 20.10 -18.58 -8.38
N ASN A 224 20.29 -19.79 -8.95
CA ASN A 224 19.40 -20.92 -8.69
C ASN A 224 19.46 -21.39 -7.24
N LEU A 225 20.67 -21.42 -6.65
CA LEU A 225 20.84 -21.82 -5.26
C LEU A 225 20.09 -20.87 -4.33
N LEU A 226 20.29 -19.57 -4.52
CA LEU A 226 19.59 -18.53 -3.76
C LEU A 226 18.07 -18.62 -3.94
N LEU A 227 17.60 -18.76 -5.18
CA LEU A 227 16.18 -18.84 -5.49
C LEU A 227 15.50 -20.04 -4.81
N ASN A 228 16.13 -21.21 -4.87
CA ASN A 228 15.61 -22.43 -4.24
C ASN A 228 15.51 -22.26 -2.73
N GLU A 229 16.53 -21.71 -2.08
CA GLU A 229 16.50 -21.44 -0.65
C GLU A 229 15.42 -20.43 -0.26
N LEU A 230 15.27 -19.33 -1.01
CA LEU A 230 14.22 -18.33 -0.75
C LEU A 230 12.82 -18.94 -0.87
N LYS A 231 12.58 -19.76 -1.90
CA LYS A 231 11.30 -20.48 -2.10
C LYS A 231 11.04 -21.47 -0.97
N MET A 232 12.00 -22.35 -0.66
CA MET A 232 11.88 -23.34 0.43
C MET A 232 11.59 -22.68 1.78
N ARG A 233 12.21 -21.54 2.05
CA ARG A 233 12.01 -20.78 3.29
C ARG A 233 10.81 -19.85 3.24
N GLY A 234 10.06 -19.80 2.14
CA GLY A 234 8.87 -18.98 2.00
C GLY A 234 9.14 -17.48 2.17
N PHE A 235 10.19 -16.95 1.54
CA PHE A 235 10.45 -15.51 1.46
C PHE A 235 9.78 -14.87 0.23
N PRO A 236 9.42 -13.57 0.28
CA PRO A 236 8.92 -12.88 -0.90
C PRO A 236 10.03 -12.78 -1.96
N LEU A 237 9.64 -12.86 -3.22
CA LEU A 237 10.55 -12.82 -4.36
C LEU A 237 10.46 -11.46 -5.09
N PRO A 238 11.54 -11.03 -5.74
CA PRO A 238 11.56 -9.82 -6.54
C PRO A 238 11.12 -10.03 -7.99
N PHE A 239 10.86 -8.91 -8.69
CA PHE A 239 10.40 -8.93 -10.08
C PHE A 239 11.36 -9.61 -11.07
N GLU A 240 12.68 -9.40 -10.95
CA GLU A 240 13.65 -9.95 -11.92
C GLU A 240 13.69 -11.48 -11.87
N THR A 241 13.45 -12.07 -10.69
CA THR A 241 13.27 -13.51 -10.51
C THR A 241 12.01 -14.01 -11.22
N LEU A 242 10.91 -13.26 -11.09
CA LEU A 242 9.67 -13.54 -11.81
C LEU A 242 9.91 -13.47 -13.33
N LEU A 243 10.55 -12.40 -13.82
CA LEU A 243 10.81 -12.21 -15.25
C LEU A 243 11.70 -13.33 -15.80
N ARG A 244 12.73 -13.73 -15.07
CA ARG A 244 13.59 -14.87 -15.44
C ARG A 244 12.77 -16.14 -15.71
N ASP A 245 11.93 -16.53 -14.77
CA ASP A 245 11.15 -17.76 -14.89
C ASP A 245 10.06 -17.63 -15.97
N GLU A 246 9.49 -16.43 -16.15
CA GLU A 246 8.55 -16.13 -17.25
C GLU A 246 9.20 -16.26 -18.64
N LEU A 247 10.44 -15.80 -18.83
CA LEU A 247 11.13 -15.89 -20.13
C LEU A 247 11.44 -17.34 -20.52
N ILE A 248 11.77 -18.19 -19.54
CA ILE A 248 11.97 -19.63 -19.75
C ILE A 248 10.65 -20.26 -20.21
N GLU A 249 9.55 -19.93 -19.53
CA GLU A 249 8.21 -20.39 -19.86
C GLU A 249 7.77 -19.95 -21.27
N ILE A 250 8.07 -18.70 -21.67
CA ILE A 250 7.75 -18.18 -23.00
C ILE A 250 8.56 -18.87 -24.10
N GLU A 251 9.85 -19.10 -23.88
CA GLU A 251 10.70 -19.81 -24.86
C GLU A 251 10.17 -21.25 -25.08
N GLU A 252 9.73 -21.93 -24.03
CA GLU A 252 9.06 -23.23 -24.14
C GLU A 252 7.72 -23.16 -24.89
N ALA A 253 6.89 -22.15 -24.59
CA ALA A 253 5.61 -21.95 -25.26
C ALA A 253 5.81 -21.65 -26.75
N ARG A 254 6.81 -20.84 -27.11
CA ARG A 254 7.23 -20.59 -28.50
C ARG A 254 7.62 -21.89 -29.21
N CYS A 255 8.42 -22.75 -28.59
CA CYS A 255 8.78 -24.06 -29.16
C CYS A 255 7.53 -24.90 -29.46
N ARG A 256 6.61 -25.01 -28.51
CA ARG A 256 5.40 -25.84 -28.70
C ARG A 256 4.47 -25.29 -29.76
N ARG A 257 4.28 -23.96 -29.79
CA ARG A 257 3.52 -23.32 -30.88
C ARG A 257 4.19 -23.58 -32.22
N ALA A 258 5.51 -23.40 -32.32
CA ALA A 258 6.22 -23.67 -33.57
C ALA A 258 6.02 -25.12 -34.02
N GLU A 259 6.08 -26.11 -33.13
CA GLU A 259 5.76 -27.52 -33.45
C GLU A 259 4.31 -27.69 -33.95
N GLU A 260 3.33 -27.08 -33.28
CA GLU A 260 1.92 -27.13 -33.71
C GLU A 260 1.72 -26.54 -35.12
N PHE A 261 2.47 -25.49 -35.48
CA PHE A 261 2.39 -24.83 -36.79
C PHE A 261 3.28 -25.50 -37.86
N ASP A 262 4.44 -26.05 -37.52
CA ASP A 262 5.37 -26.72 -38.45
C ASP A 262 4.81 -28.06 -38.96
N ILE A 263 3.97 -28.74 -38.18
CA ILE A 263 3.18 -29.91 -38.67
C ILE A 263 2.30 -29.53 -39.87
N THR A 264 2.05 -28.23 -40.10
CA THR A 264 1.30 -27.71 -41.26
C THR A 264 2.18 -27.11 -42.38
N SER A 265 3.51 -27.03 -42.24
CA SER A 265 4.45 -26.55 -43.28
C SER A 265 5.91 -27.03 -43.05
N PRO A 266 6.55 -27.79 -43.98
CA PRO A 266 7.79 -28.54 -43.68
C PRO A 266 9.11 -27.76 -43.57
N ASN A 267 9.13 -26.43 -43.56
CA ASN A 267 10.35 -25.64 -43.81
C ASN A 267 10.64 -24.57 -42.74
N ASN A 268 10.80 -24.93 -41.46
CA ASN A 268 11.33 -24.00 -40.46
C ASN A 268 12.18 -24.63 -39.34
N ASN A 269 13.10 -23.80 -38.81
CA ASN A 269 14.19 -24.14 -37.87
C ASN A 269 13.72 -24.40 -36.42
N SER A 270 12.84 -25.39 -36.17
CA SER A 270 12.41 -25.75 -34.80
C SER A 270 13.53 -26.26 -33.88
N GLN A 271 14.66 -26.72 -34.43
CA GLN A 271 15.81 -27.19 -33.66
C GLN A 271 16.58 -26.08 -32.92
N SER A 272 16.58 -24.83 -33.42
CA SER A 272 17.35 -23.74 -32.78
C SER A 272 16.70 -23.28 -31.47
N VAL A 273 15.37 -23.18 -31.42
CA VAL A 273 14.63 -22.73 -30.24
C VAL A 273 14.68 -23.77 -29.12
N LYS A 274 14.59 -25.07 -29.45
CA LYS A 274 14.77 -26.16 -28.47
C LYS A 274 16.14 -26.12 -27.80
N ASN A 275 17.21 -25.95 -28.59
CA ASN A 275 18.57 -25.87 -28.05
C ASN A 275 18.75 -24.63 -27.15
N ASN A 276 18.14 -23.49 -27.50
CA ASN A 276 18.15 -22.29 -26.67
C ASN A 276 17.38 -22.46 -25.35
N SER A 277 16.21 -23.12 -25.37
CA SER A 277 15.43 -23.39 -24.16
C SER A 277 16.16 -24.27 -23.15
N VAL A 278 16.83 -25.33 -23.64
CA VAL A 278 17.65 -26.22 -22.80
C VAL A 278 18.84 -25.44 -22.25
N LYS A 279 19.48 -24.60 -23.08
CA LYS A 279 20.59 -23.74 -22.65
C LYS A 279 20.16 -22.78 -21.53
N LEU A 280 19.00 -22.14 -21.62
CA LEU A 280 18.47 -21.25 -20.58
C LEU A 280 18.25 -21.96 -19.25
N LYS A 281 17.69 -23.17 -19.27
CA LYS A 281 17.53 -23.99 -18.05
C LYS A 281 18.85 -24.31 -17.36
N THR A 282 19.93 -24.41 -18.12
CA THR A 282 21.27 -24.72 -17.59
C THR A 282 22.04 -23.49 -17.10
N LEU A 283 21.61 -22.27 -17.46
CA LEU A 283 22.30 -21.03 -17.03
C LEU A 283 21.95 -20.68 -15.59
N ASP A 284 22.99 -20.59 -14.77
CA ASP A 284 22.86 -20.21 -13.36
C ASP A 284 22.81 -18.70 -13.15
N VAL A 285 23.50 -17.94 -14.00
CA VAL A 285 23.51 -16.47 -13.98
C VAL A 285 23.19 -15.98 -15.39
N PHE A 286 22.12 -15.20 -15.54
CA PHE A 286 21.81 -14.50 -16.79
C PHE A 286 20.93 -13.26 -16.54
N ASP A 287 21.12 -12.20 -17.33
CA ASP A 287 20.35 -10.96 -17.19
C ASP A 287 18.97 -11.10 -17.86
N PRO A 288 17.86 -11.10 -17.10
CA PRO A 288 16.53 -11.23 -17.68
C PRO A 288 16.13 -10.06 -18.59
N PHE A 289 16.62 -8.83 -18.39
CA PHE A 289 16.27 -7.71 -19.26
C PHE A 289 17.03 -7.73 -20.59
N VAL A 290 18.30 -8.15 -20.58
CA VAL A 290 19.05 -8.37 -21.83
C VAL A 290 18.41 -9.49 -22.62
N LYS A 291 18.05 -10.60 -21.96
CA LYS A 291 17.37 -11.71 -22.63
C LYS A 291 15.99 -11.33 -23.17
N ALA A 292 15.19 -10.59 -22.39
CA ALA A 292 13.91 -10.05 -22.86
C ALA A 292 14.09 -9.22 -24.15
N ASN A 293 15.17 -8.43 -24.22
CA ASN A 293 15.50 -7.67 -25.41
C ASN A 293 15.91 -8.56 -26.59
N GLU A 294 16.75 -9.59 -26.38
CA GLU A 294 17.14 -10.55 -27.42
C GLU A 294 15.96 -11.36 -27.96
N MET A 295 14.97 -11.64 -27.11
CA MET A 295 13.78 -12.41 -27.48
C MET A 295 12.78 -11.63 -28.32
N GLU A 296 12.92 -10.30 -28.42
CA GLU A 296 11.99 -9.41 -29.11
C GLU A 296 10.53 -9.69 -28.72
N LEU A 297 10.27 -9.61 -27.41
CA LEU A 297 8.98 -9.99 -26.83
C LEU A 297 7.82 -9.18 -27.42
N MET A 298 6.76 -9.89 -27.78
CA MET A 298 5.53 -9.30 -28.29
C MET A 298 4.39 -9.43 -27.29
N GLY A 299 3.69 -8.34 -27.01
CA GLY A 299 2.56 -8.31 -26.07
C GLY A 299 1.26 -7.80 -26.69
N ILE A 300 0.14 -8.34 -26.23
CA ILE A 300 -1.20 -7.74 -26.42
C ILE A 300 -1.65 -7.16 -25.09
N ALA A 301 -2.13 -5.91 -25.10
CA ALA A 301 -2.78 -5.27 -23.97
C ALA A 301 -4.26 -5.05 -24.28
N PHE A 302 -5.14 -5.42 -23.35
CA PHE A 302 -6.58 -5.13 -23.43
C PHE A 302 -7.03 -4.28 -22.26
N SER A 303 -7.58 -3.11 -22.58
CA SER A 303 -7.99 -2.11 -21.60
C SER A 303 -9.19 -2.57 -20.75
N GLY A 304 -9.42 -1.89 -19.64
CA GLY A 304 -10.69 -1.97 -18.92
C GLY A 304 -11.86 -1.29 -19.64
N GLY A 305 -13.04 -1.36 -19.03
CA GLY A 305 -14.30 -0.86 -19.62
C GLY A 305 -15.47 -1.84 -19.53
N GLY A 306 -15.38 -2.89 -18.70
CA GLY A 306 -16.42 -3.91 -18.55
C GLY A 306 -16.72 -4.68 -19.84
N ILE A 307 -17.98 -5.10 -20.01
CA ILE A 307 -18.36 -5.90 -21.18
C ILE A 307 -18.12 -5.22 -22.52
N ARG A 308 -18.18 -3.88 -22.59
CA ARG A 308 -17.83 -3.11 -23.79
C ARG A 308 -16.43 -3.46 -24.28
N SER A 309 -15.45 -3.37 -23.38
CA SER A 309 -14.07 -3.68 -23.70
C SER A 309 -13.88 -5.15 -24.05
N ALA A 310 -14.52 -6.05 -23.32
CA ALA A 310 -14.46 -7.48 -23.62
C ALA A 310 -14.92 -7.78 -25.07
N THR A 311 -16.00 -7.15 -25.49
CA THR A 311 -16.65 -7.39 -26.78
C THR A 311 -15.88 -6.76 -27.94
N PHE A 312 -15.38 -5.53 -27.78
CA PHE A 312 -14.52 -4.90 -28.77
C PHE A 312 -13.21 -5.68 -28.99
N ASN A 313 -12.55 -6.07 -27.88
CA ASN A 313 -11.29 -6.82 -27.94
C ASN A 313 -11.48 -8.25 -28.46
N LEU A 314 -12.67 -8.86 -28.31
CA LEU A 314 -13.02 -10.10 -29.01
C LEU A 314 -12.93 -9.91 -30.54
N GLY A 315 -13.43 -8.79 -31.06
CA GLY A 315 -13.31 -8.43 -32.47
C GLY A 315 -11.86 -8.33 -32.94
N ILE A 316 -11.00 -7.68 -32.15
CA ILE A 316 -9.55 -7.59 -32.39
C ILE A 316 -8.92 -8.99 -32.44
N LEU A 317 -9.23 -9.85 -31.46
CA LEU A 317 -8.74 -11.24 -31.44
C LEU A 317 -9.15 -12.00 -32.72
N GLN A 318 -10.42 -11.89 -33.14
CA GLN A 318 -10.91 -12.50 -34.39
C GLN A 318 -10.17 -11.98 -35.62
N LYS A 319 -9.86 -10.68 -35.66
CA LYS A 319 -9.14 -10.11 -36.78
C LYS A 319 -7.68 -10.57 -36.81
N LEU A 320 -6.99 -10.57 -35.67
CA LEU A 320 -5.61 -11.09 -35.58
C LEU A 320 -5.54 -12.59 -35.93
N ALA A 321 -6.57 -13.37 -35.58
CA ALA A 321 -6.71 -14.76 -35.97
C ALA A 321 -6.88 -14.91 -37.49
N SER A 322 -7.74 -14.10 -38.11
CA SER A 322 -7.93 -14.10 -39.56
C SER A 322 -6.70 -13.66 -40.34
N LEU A 323 -5.89 -12.79 -39.74
CA LEU A 323 -4.59 -12.40 -40.26
C LEU A 323 -3.50 -13.44 -39.93
N ASN A 324 -3.78 -14.50 -39.19
CA ASN A 324 -2.83 -15.53 -38.75
C ASN A 324 -1.55 -14.95 -38.11
N VAL A 325 -1.71 -13.96 -37.21
CA VAL A 325 -0.58 -13.34 -36.47
C VAL A 325 -0.64 -13.58 -34.96
N LEU A 326 -1.72 -14.14 -34.42
CA LEU A 326 -1.88 -14.35 -32.97
C LEU A 326 -0.76 -15.22 -32.37
N HIS A 327 -0.20 -16.17 -33.13
CA HIS A 327 0.88 -17.04 -32.66
C HIS A 327 2.20 -16.29 -32.39
N LYS A 328 2.36 -15.05 -32.88
CA LYS A 328 3.56 -14.24 -32.66
C LYS A 328 3.61 -13.62 -31.25
N PHE A 329 2.47 -13.49 -30.56
CA PHE A 329 2.39 -12.78 -29.28
C PHE A 329 2.77 -13.68 -28.10
N ASP A 330 3.67 -13.22 -27.24
CA ASP A 330 4.15 -13.96 -26.07
C ASP A 330 3.35 -13.66 -24.81
N TYR A 331 2.88 -12.43 -24.66
CA TYR A 331 2.12 -11.99 -23.50
C TYR A 331 0.72 -11.52 -23.88
N ILE A 332 -0.21 -11.74 -22.96
CA ILE A 332 -1.51 -11.05 -22.96
C ILE A 332 -1.73 -10.40 -21.59
N SER A 333 -1.68 -9.08 -21.56
CA SER A 333 -1.86 -8.25 -20.38
C SER A 333 -3.25 -7.63 -20.38
N THR A 334 -3.95 -7.77 -19.27
CA THR A 334 -5.39 -7.50 -19.21
C THR A 334 -5.79 -6.75 -17.96
N VAL A 335 -6.82 -5.92 -18.11
CA VAL A 335 -7.43 -5.14 -17.03
C VAL A 335 -8.94 -5.23 -17.15
N SER A 336 -9.64 -5.51 -16.05
CA SER A 336 -11.11 -5.40 -15.97
C SER A 336 -11.83 -6.12 -17.12
N GLY A 337 -12.59 -5.40 -17.95
CA GLY A 337 -13.24 -5.92 -19.16
C GLY A 337 -12.32 -6.64 -20.15
N GLY A 338 -11.10 -6.14 -20.35
CA GLY A 338 -10.06 -6.84 -21.11
C GLY A 338 -9.65 -8.17 -20.45
N GLY A 339 -9.75 -8.25 -19.12
CA GLY A 339 -9.58 -9.47 -18.35
C GLY A 339 -10.67 -10.51 -18.63
N TYR A 340 -11.92 -10.09 -18.88
CA TYR A 340 -13.00 -11.02 -19.21
C TYR A 340 -12.69 -11.80 -20.48
N ILE A 341 -12.31 -11.07 -21.54
CA ILE A 341 -12.04 -11.70 -22.84
C ILE A 341 -10.67 -12.36 -22.91
N GLY A 342 -9.64 -11.79 -22.29
CA GLY A 342 -8.31 -12.39 -22.30
C GLY A 342 -8.27 -13.69 -21.49
N THR A 343 -8.94 -13.76 -20.34
CA THR A 343 -9.01 -15.01 -19.56
C THR A 343 -9.92 -16.05 -20.23
N TRP A 344 -10.98 -15.63 -20.93
CA TRP A 344 -11.75 -16.51 -21.83
C TRP A 344 -10.86 -17.13 -22.91
N PHE A 345 -10.09 -16.31 -23.62
CA PHE A 345 -9.21 -16.76 -24.71
C PHE A 345 -8.17 -17.77 -24.22
N ASN A 346 -7.47 -17.44 -23.14
CA ASN A 346 -6.48 -18.34 -22.55
C ASN A 346 -7.13 -19.65 -22.06
N SER A 347 -8.31 -19.58 -21.44
CA SER A 347 -9.04 -20.76 -20.96
C SER A 347 -9.50 -21.66 -22.11
N TRP A 348 -9.88 -21.08 -23.25
CA TRP A 348 -10.23 -21.83 -24.45
C TRP A 348 -9.01 -22.56 -25.02
N ILE A 349 -7.86 -21.89 -25.14
CA ILE A 349 -6.60 -22.54 -25.55
C ILE A 349 -6.26 -23.70 -24.61
N LYS A 350 -6.33 -23.46 -23.30
CA LYS A 350 -6.02 -24.46 -22.27
C LYS A 350 -6.90 -25.69 -22.38
N ARG A 351 -8.22 -25.52 -22.57
CA ARG A 351 -9.17 -26.64 -22.67
C ARG A 351 -9.12 -27.34 -24.02
N SER A 352 -8.85 -26.60 -25.10
CA SER A 352 -8.69 -27.18 -26.43
C SER A 352 -7.38 -27.97 -26.57
N GLY A 353 -6.37 -27.67 -25.75
CA GLY A 353 -5.06 -28.32 -25.79
C GLY A 353 -4.22 -27.99 -27.03
N SER A 354 -4.67 -27.09 -27.89
CA SER A 354 -3.94 -26.62 -29.07
C SER A 354 -4.28 -25.15 -29.34
N PHE A 355 -3.23 -24.35 -29.51
CA PHE A 355 -3.35 -22.95 -29.90
C PHE A 355 -3.80 -22.81 -31.36
N SER A 356 -3.23 -23.61 -32.26
CA SER A 356 -3.54 -23.56 -33.70
C SER A 356 -5.03 -23.82 -33.97
N LYS A 357 -5.62 -24.80 -33.27
CA LYS A 357 -7.05 -25.10 -33.36
C LYS A 357 -7.92 -23.91 -32.93
N VAL A 358 -7.61 -23.27 -31.81
CA VAL A 358 -8.37 -22.10 -31.34
C VAL A 358 -8.21 -20.91 -32.28
N ASN A 359 -7.01 -20.68 -32.82
CA ASN A 359 -6.77 -19.64 -33.84
C ASN A 359 -7.67 -19.84 -35.06
N ASP A 360 -7.83 -21.08 -35.52
CA ASP A 360 -8.66 -21.39 -36.69
C ASP A 360 -10.16 -21.29 -36.39
N GLN A 361 -10.60 -21.72 -35.21
CA GLN A 361 -11.97 -21.58 -34.72
C GLN A 361 -12.37 -20.11 -34.48
N LEU A 362 -11.42 -19.27 -34.07
CA LEU A 362 -11.64 -17.86 -33.83
C LEU A 362 -11.71 -17.04 -35.13
N SER A 363 -11.05 -17.51 -36.20
CA SER A 363 -11.02 -16.85 -37.50
C SER A 363 -12.34 -17.01 -38.26
N PRO A 364 -13.08 -15.92 -38.56
CA PRO A 364 -14.32 -16.00 -39.33
C PRO A 364 -14.10 -16.49 -40.78
N THR A 365 -12.88 -16.37 -41.31
CA THR A 365 -12.56 -16.83 -42.68
C THR A 365 -12.34 -18.34 -42.76
N LYS A 366 -11.93 -18.97 -41.65
CA LYS A 366 -11.72 -20.42 -41.56
C LYS A 366 -12.95 -21.14 -40.99
N SER A 367 -13.57 -20.54 -39.96
CA SER A 367 -14.72 -21.09 -39.24
C SER A 367 -15.90 -20.13 -39.35
N GLY A 368 -16.48 -20.05 -40.54
CA GLY A 368 -17.50 -19.05 -40.89
C GLY A 368 -18.92 -19.39 -40.45
N ASP A 369 -19.21 -20.65 -40.12
CA ASP A 369 -20.56 -21.07 -39.67
C ASP A 369 -20.77 -20.73 -38.19
N PRO A 370 -21.65 -19.75 -37.85
CA PRO A 370 -21.90 -19.35 -36.47
C PRO A 370 -22.64 -20.41 -35.63
N LEU A 371 -23.21 -21.44 -36.26
CA LEU A 371 -23.95 -22.51 -35.59
C LEU A 371 -23.12 -23.76 -35.33
N ALA A 372 -21.94 -23.87 -35.96
CA ALA A 372 -21.03 -24.99 -35.78
C ALA A 372 -20.62 -25.13 -34.31
N ASP A 373 -20.50 -26.38 -33.84
CA ASP A 373 -20.18 -26.64 -32.43
C ASP A 373 -18.77 -26.17 -32.05
N GLU A 374 -17.86 -26.11 -33.04
CA GLU A 374 -16.49 -25.63 -32.85
C GLU A 374 -16.39 -24.14 -32.52
N VAL A 375 -17.36 -23.32 -32.95
CA VAL A 375 -17.46 -21.89 -32.60
C VAL A 375 -18.42 -21.64 -31.44
N ARG A 376 -18.92 -22.69 -30.78
CA ARG A 376 -19.85 -22.60 -29.65
C ARG A 376 -19.38 -21.62 -28.56
N PRO A 377 -18.09 -21.51 -28.20
CA PRO A 377 -17.64 -20.51 -27.22
C PRO A 377 -18.00 -19.07 -27.60
N LEU A 378 -17.99 -18.72 -28.90
CA LEU A 378 -18.42 -17.41 -29.39
C LEU A 378 -19.94 -17.23 -29.27
N ARG A 379 -20.72 -18.26 -29.67
CA ARG A 379 -22.18 -18.25 -29.54
C ARG A 379 -22.60 -18.13 -28.07
N TRP A 380 -21.89 -18.78 -27.17
CA TRP A 380 -22.14 -18.69 -25.73
C TRP A 380 -21.95 -17.26 -25.20
N LEU A 381 -20.87 -16.58 -25.59
CA LEU A 381 -20.66 -15.19 -25.19
C LEU A 381 -21.81 -14.27 -25.65
N ARG A 382 -22.38 -14.50 -26.85
CA ARG A 382 -23.57 -13.78 -27.32
C ARG A 382 -24.79 -14.06 -26.44
N MET A 383 -25.04 -15.33 -26.10
CA MET A 383 -26.16 -15.72 -25.23
C MET A 383 -26.04 -15.12 -23.82
N PHE A 384 -24.81 -14.86 -23.36
CA PHE A 384 -24.52 -14.23 -22.09
C PHE A 384 -24.02 -12.78 -22.26
N SER A 385 -24.41 -12.08 -23.33
CA SER A 385 -24.16 -10.64 -23.48
C SER A 385 -24.70 -9.87 -22.28
N ASN A 386 -25.80 -10.33 -21.70
CA ASN A 386 -26.25 -9.90 -20.39
C ASN A 386 -25.82 -10.91 -19.31
N TYR A 387 -24.54 -10.90 -18.95
CA TYR A 387 -24.00 -11.87 -18.00
C TYR A 387 -24.54 -11.70 -16.57
N LEU A 388 -24.96 -10.49 -16.20
CA LEU A 388 -25.50 -10.19 -14.88
C LEU A 388 -26.90 -10.77 -14.66
N SER A 389 -27.76 -10.66 -15.66
CA SER A 389 -29.11 -11.22 -15.62
C SER A 389 -29.54 -11.61 -17.04
N PRO A 390 -29.20 -12.83 -17.50
CA PRO A 390 -29.49 -13.28 -18.86
C PRO A 390 -30.96 -13.15 -19.22
N ASN A 391 -31.86 -13.39 -18.25
CA ASN A 391 -33.28 -13.12 -18.38
C ASN A 391 -33.60 -11.71 -17.88
N THR A 392 -33.77 -10.77 -18.82
CA THR A 392 -34.07 -9.36 -18.57
C THR A 392 -35.56 -9.15 -18.25
N GLY A 393 -35.92 -9.32 -16.99
CA GLY A 393 -37.25 -8.98 -16.50
C GLY A 393 -37.24 -8.71 -15.01
N ILE A 394 -37.96 -7.67 -14.55
CA ILE A 394 -38.06 -7.37 -13.11
C ILE A 394 -38.73 -8.52 -12.33
N MET A 395 -39.48 -9.37 -13.03
CA MET A 395 -40.10 -10.59 -12.50
C MET A 395 -39.28 -11.85 -12.79
N SER A 396 -38.08 -11.74 -13.38
CA SER A 396 -37.23 -12.90 -13.61
C SER A 396 -36.65 -13.40 -12.29
N SER A 397 -36.49 -14.72 -12.18
CA SER A 397 -35.84 -15.34 -11.02
C SER A 397 -34.40 -14.84 -10.83
N ASP A 398 -33.68 -14.56 -11.91
CA ASP A 398 -32.32 -14.03 -11.91
C ASP A 398 -32.24 -12.63 -11.28
N ALA A 399 -33.16 -11.73 -11.64
CA ALA A 399 -33.22 -10.37 -11.09
C ALA A 399 -33.54 -10.40 -9.58
N TRP A 400 -34.53 -11.19 -9.17
CA TRP A 400 -34.90 -11.36 -7.76
C TRP A 400 -33.80 -12.04 -6.94
N ALA A 401 -33.16 -13.09 -7.47
CA ALA A 401 -32.03 -13.73 -6.80
C ALA A 401 -30.87 -12.74 -6.58
N SER A 402 -30.68 -11.81 -7.52
CA SER A 402 -29.68 -10.75 -7.42
C SER A 402 -30.00 -9.72 -6.35
N GLY A 403 -31.20 -9.15 -6.40
CA GLY A 403 -31.68 -8.22 -5.38
C GLY A 403 -31.67 -8.83 -3.99
N MET A 404 -32.10 -10.09 -3.85
CA MET A 404 -32.14 -10.77 -2.55
C MET A 404 -30.78 -11.15 -2.01
N THR A 405 -29.83 -11.56 -2.87
CA THR A 405 -28.45 -11.84 -2.44
C THR A 405 -27.78 -10.57 -1.93
N TRP A 406 -27.94 -9.45 -2.65
CA TRP A 406 -27.46 -8.15 -2.19
C TRP A 406 -28.10 -7.76 -0.86
N LEU A 407 -29.44 -7.77 -0.78
CA LEU A 407 -30.17 -7.37 0.42
C LEU A 407 -29.75 -8.20 1.65
N ARG A 408 -29.68 -9.53 1.51
CA ARG A 408 -29.21 -10.44 2.56
C ARG A 408 -27.82 -10.05 3.05
N ASN A 409 -26.86 -9.87 2.15
CA ASN A 409 -25.49 -9.56 2.52
C ASN A 409 -25.36 -8.16 3.13
N THR A 410 -26.10 -7.18 2.63
CA THR A 410 -26.17 -5.81 3.18
C THR A 410 -26.71 -5.82 4.60
N VAL A 411 -27.82 -6.52 4.84
CA VAL A 411 -28.43 -6.64 6.18
C VAL A 411 -27.46 -7.31 7.16
N ILE A 412 -26.74 -8.35 6.75
CA ILE A 412 -25.74 -9.01 7.61
C ILE A 412 -24.62 -8.04 8.02
N ASN A 413 -24.04 -7.30 7.08
CA ASN A 413 -22.98 -6.34 7.39
C ASN A 413 -23.49 -5.18 8.26
N GLN A 414 -24.67 -4.64 7.95
CA GLN A 414 -25.30 -3.59 8.76
C GLN A 414 -25.62 -4.08 10.18
N PHE A 415 -26.04 -5.33 10.34
CA PHE A 415 -26.31 -5.92 11.65
C PHE A 415 -25.04 -6.02 12.50
N VAL A 416 -23.91 -6.46 11.94
CA VAL A 416 -22.62 -6.49 12.64
C VAL A 416 -22.16 -5.09 13.07
N LEU A 417 -22.31 -4.10 12.19
CA LEU A 417 -21.99 -2.70 12.49
C LEU A 417 -22.92 -2.12 13.57
N MET A 418 -24.22 -2.41 13.49
CA MET A 418 -25.20 -2.00 14.49
C MET A 418 -24.90 -2.63 15.86
N LEU A 419 -24.60 -3.93 15.93
CA LEU A 419 -24.20 -4.59 17.18
C LEU A 419 -22.93 -3.99 17.79
N THR A 420 -21.96 -3.63 16.95
CA THR A 420 -20.75 -2.92 17.39
C THR A 420 -21.13 -1.57 18.01
N LEU A 421 -22.01 -0.81 17.35
CA LEU A 421 -22.51 0.46 17.88
C LEU A 421 -23.27 0.28 19.21
N LEU A 422 -24.21 -0.66 19.27
CA LEU A 422 -25.00 -0.97 20.46
C LEU A 422 -24.09 -1.36 21.64
N THR A 423 -23.05 -2.15 21.39
CA THR A 423 -22.05 -2.51 22.41
C THR A 423 -21.36 -1.26 22.97
N VAL A 424 -20.94 -0.33 22.09
CA VAL A 424 -20.27 0.91 22.50
C VAL A 424 -21.21 1.83 23.29
N LEU A 425 -22.44 2.03 22.81
CA LEU A 425 -23.43 2.86 23.50
C LEU A 425 -23.79 2.29 24.89
N SER A 426 -24.05 0.99 24.95
CA SER A 426 -24.36 0.27 26.20
C SER A 426 -23.21 0.38 27.21
N PHE A 427 -21.96 0.25 26.75
CA PHE A 427 -20.79 0.39 27.60
C PHE A 427 -20.64 1.81 28.18
N ILE A 428 -20.96 2.86 27.41
CA ILE A 428 -20.92 4.24 27.90
C ILE A 428 -21.99 4.50 28.97
N GLU A 429 -23.19 3.94 28.81
CA GLU A 429 -24.21 4.01 29.86
C GLU A 429 -23.78 3.28 31.14
N ASP A 430 -23.14 2.11 31.01
CA ASP A 430 -22.64 1.36 32.17
C ASP A 430 -21.53 2.13 32.89
N ILE A 431 -20.65 2.78 32.14
CA ILE A 431 -19.66 3.71 32.70
C ILE A 431 -20.36 4.83 33.46
N PHE A 432 -21.40 5.45 32.89
CA PHE A 432 -22.15 6.52 33.57
C PHE A 432 -22.87 6.03 34.83
N ALA A 433 -23.50 4.85 34.80
CA ALA A 433 -24.19 4.28 35.95
C ALA A 433 -23.22 3.97 37.10
N LEU A 434 -22.08 3.33 36.79
CA LEU A 434 -21.01 3.09 37.74
C LEU A 434 -20.44 4.40 38.30
N TRP A 435 -20.26 5.40 37.42
CA TRP A 435 -19.80 6.73 37.78
C TRP A 435 -20.77 7.44 38.74
N LYS A 436 -22.08 7.39 38.48
CA LYS A 436 -23.14 8.05 39.28
C LYS A 436 -23.29 7.47 40.69
N GLY A 437 -23.08 6.16 40.87
CA GLY A 437 -23.25 5.46 42.16
C GLY A 437 -21.94 5.29 42.93
N SER A 438 -21.33 4.11 42.79
CA SER A 438 -20.24 3.64 43.66
C SER A 438 -18.97 4.50 43.61
N VAL A 439 -18.66 5.12 42.47
CA VAL A 439 -17.44 5.93 42.32
C VAL A 439 -17.57 7.27 43.03
N ILE A 440 -18.68 7.98 42.84
CA ILE A 440 -18.93 9.24 43.56
C ILE A 440 -18.97 8.99 45.06
N ASP A 441 -19.69 7.95 45.52
CA ASP A 441 -19.79 7.63 46.96
C ASP A 441 -18.43 7.31 47.60
N MET A 442 -17.58 6.53 46.91
CA MET A 442 -16.23 6.19 47.37
C MET A 442 -15.33 7.43 47.48
N ILE A 443 -15.42 8.35 46.53
CA ILE A 443 -14.62 9.59 46.51
C ILE A 443 -15.10 10.56 47.60
N THR A 444 -16.38 10.56 47.94
CA THR A 444 -16.98 11.48 48.92
C THR A 444 -16.60 11.15 50.38
N GLN A 445 -16.30 9.88 50.69
CA GLN A 445 -16.08 9.39 52.07
C GLN A 445 -14.67 9.61 52.66
N LYS A 446 -13.65 10.02 51.89
CA LYS A 446 -12.26 10.18 52.39
C LYS A 446 -11.62 11.51 51.94
N SER A 447 -11.68 12.55 52.78
CA SER A 447 -11.12 13.89 52.50
C SER A 447 -9.60 13.91 52.32
N ILE A 448 -8.84 13.06 53.01
CA ILE A 448 -7.36 12.95 52.89
C ILE A 448 -6.92 12.29 51.57
N GLY A 449 -7.83 11.65 50.82
CA GLY A 449 -7.49 10.89 49.62
C GLY A 449 -7.05 11.73 48.41
N MET A 450 -7.57 12.95 48.25
CA MET A 450 -7.43 13.70 46.99
C MET A 450 -6.07 14.32 46.75
N PHE A 451 -5.34 14.69 47.80
CA PHE A 451 -3.93 15.07 47.67
C PHE A 451 -3.12 13.88 47.12
N CYS A 452 -3.30 12.69 47.69
CA CYS A 452 -2.65 11.48 47.22
C CYS A 452 -3.09 11.11 45.80
N TYR A 453 -4.38 11.22 45.45
CA TYR A 453 -4.88 10.93 44.11
C TYR A 453 -4.37 11.93 43.08
N SER A 454 -4.38 13.23 43.37
CA SER A 454 -3.85 14.27 42.48
C SER A 454 -2.35 14.06 42.26
N PHE A 455 -1.61 13.73 43.32
CA PHE A 455 -0.19 13.39 43.22
C PHE A 455 0.02 12.15 42.36
N ILE A 456 -0.72 11.07 42.58
CA ILE A 456 -0.64 9.85 41.76
C ILE A 456 -0.97 10.15 40.31
N ILE A 457 -2.06 10.87 40.03
CA ILE A 457 -2.56 11.21 38.70
C ILE A 457 -1.52 12.00 37.89
N PHE A 458 -1.06 13.11 38.45
CA PHE A 458 -0.10 13.98 37.78
C PHE A 458 1.29 13.36 37.71
N PHE A 459 1.73 12.62 38.73
CA PHE A 459 3.06 12.01 38.74
C PHE A 459 3.18 10.81 37.81
N THR A 460 2.19 9.92 37.78
CA THR A 460 2.17 8.79 36.84
C THR A 460 1.96 9.28 35.40
N GLY A 461 1.12 10.31 35.19
CA GLY A 461 0.98 10.99 33.90
C GLY A 461 2.30 11.63 33.45
N ALA A 462 2.97 12.36 34.34
CA ALA A 462 4.30 12.92 34.09
C ALA A 462 5.35 11.85 33.79
N LEU A 463 5.29 10.71 34.47
CA LEU A 463 6.17 9.58 34.20
C LEU A 463 5.92 9.04 32.78
N LEU A 464 4.67 8.75 32.42
CA LEU A 464 4.31 8.28 31.09
C LEU A 464 4.73 9.29 30.01
N ILE A 465 4.50 10.59 30.24
CA ILE A 465 4.88 11.67 29.31
C ILE A 465 6.40 11.73 29.18
N ALA A 466 7.13 11.69 30.29
CA ALA A 466 8.59 11.73 30.28
C ALA A 466 9.19 10.50 29.56
N VAL A 467 8.65 9.30 29.80
CA VAL A 467 9.04 8.08 29.06
C VAL A 467 8.66 8.19 27.58
N ALA A 468 7.50 8.78 27.26
CA ALA A 468 7.02 8.92 25.89
C ALA A 468 7.84 9.93 25.09
N MET A 469 8.10 11.10 25.65
CA MET A 469 8.99 12.09 25.04
C MET A 469 10.40 11.54 24.83
N ARG A 470 10.90 10.83 25.84
CA ARG A 470 12.21 10.19 25.75
C ARG A 470 12.20 9.09 24.68
N SER A 471 11.06 8.45 24.46
CA SER A 471 10.94 7.36 23.50
C SER A 471 10.54 7.77 22.07
N PHE A 472 10.00 8.97 21.87
CA PHE A 472 9.56 9.47 20.56
C PHE A 472 10.72 9.64 19.56
N HIS A 473 11.93 9.89 20.06
CA HIS A 473 13.16 9.81 19.25
C HIS A 473 13.91 8.47 19.38
N THR A 474 13.40 7.51 20.16
CA THR A 474 14.02 6.17 20.32
C THR A 474 13.52 5.11 19.36
N VAL A 475 12.80 5.48 18.30
CA VAL A 475 12.68 4.54 17.16
C VAL A 475 14.07 4.25 16.56
N GLU A 476 15.06 5.14 16.77
CA GLU A 476 16.46 4.91 16.38
C GLU A 476 17.52 4.83 17.51
N HIS A 477 17.15 4.93 18.79
CA HIS A 477 18.13 4.81 19.88
C HIS A 477 17.91 3.56 20.75
N LYS A 478 18.38 2.41 20.26
CA LYS A 478 18.68 1.26 21.11
C LYS A 478 19.89 1.59 21.99
N THR A 479 19.59 2.00 23.22
CA THR A 479 20.37 1.99 24.47
C THR A 479 20.39 3.37 25.13
N ILE A 480 19.30 3.66 25.84
CA ILE A 480 19.37 4.57 26.97
C ILE A 480 19.80 3.72 28.18
N ARG A 481 21.08 3.80 28.58
CA ARG A 481 21.47 3.40 29.94
C ARG A 481 20.90 4.45 30.90
N ILE A 482 19.76 4.17 31.50
CA ILE A 482 19.32 4.88 32.70
C ILE A 482 20.17 4.29 33.83
N LYS A 483 21.17 5.03 34.32
CA LYS A 483 21.78 4.70 35.62
C LYS A 483 20.69 4.94 36.66
N PHE A 484 20.14 3.86 37.22
CA PHE A 484 19.34 3.96 38.42
C PHE A 484 20.26 4.22 39.63
N PRO A 485 19.77 4.84 40.71
CA PRO A 485 20.44 4.76 42.00
C PRO A 485 20.62 3.29 42.39
N ASP A 486 21.75 2.94 43.00
CA ASP A 486 22.23 1.55 43.25
C ASP A 486 21.20 0.61 43.92
N PHE A 487 20.13 1.14 44.50
CA PHE A 487 19.04 0.38 45.10
C PHE A 487 18.17 -0.43 44.10
N PHE A 488 18.12 -0.06 42.81
CA PHE A 488 17.21 -0.68 41.81
C PHE A 488 17.86 -1.69 40.86
N GLU A 489 19.14 -2.06 41.01
CA GLU A 489 19.84 -2.98 40.08
C GLU A 489 19.27 -4.42 40.01
N ASN A 490 18.46 -4.83 41.00
CA ASN A 490 17.94 -6.19 41.07
C ASN A 490 16.64 -6.44 40.27
N ILE A 491 16.07 -5.43 39.60
CA ILE A 491 14.85 -5.61 38.78
C ILE A 491 15.24 -5.70 37.29
N LYS A 492 15.46 -6.91 36.77
CA LYS A 492 15.69 -7.16 35.33
C LYS A 492 14.38 -7.07 34.53
N PHE A 493 13.98 -5.86 34.12
CA PHE A 493 12.92 -5.69 33.10
C PHE A 493 13.48 -5.91 31.68
N SER A 494 12.84 -6.76 30.88
CA SER A 494 13.20 -6.98 29.46
C SER A 494 12.94 -5.72 28.63
N LEU A 495 14.00 -5.05 28.15
CA LEU A 495 13.93 -3.84 27.34
C LEU A 495 13.15 -4.01 26.02
N SER A 496 12.99 -5.24 25.50
CA SER A 496 12.19 -5.50 24.29
C SER A 496 10.70 -5.26 24.50
N SER A 497 10.20 -5.47 25.71
CA SER A 497 8.82 -5.15 26.08
C SER A 497 8.62 -3.63 26.12
N ILE A 498 9.62 -2.85 26.53
CA ILE A 498 9.58 -1.38 26.62
C ILE A 498 9.56 -0.72 25.22
N ILE A 499 10.21 -1.32 24.21
CA ILE A 499 10.21 -0.81 22.83
C ILE A 499 8.87 -1.10 22.13
N ASN A 500 8.27 -2.27 22.34
CA ASN A 500 6.88 -2.48 21.90
C ASN A 500 5.91 -1.57 22.67
N PHE A 501 6.21 -1.29 23.94
CA PHE A 501 5.45 -0.37 24.78
C PHE A 501 5.49 1.08 24.28
N SER A 502 6.58 1.53 23.63
CA SER A 502 6.69 2.91 23.13
C SER A 502 5.70 3.22 22.00
N LYS A 503 5.41 2.25 21.11
CA LYS A 503 4.37 2.39 20.07
C LYS A 503 2.96 2.51 20.68
N THR A 504 2.72 1.85 21.81
CA THR A 504 1.45 1.92 22.55
C THR A 504 1.38 3.11 23.52
N LEU A 505 2.50 3.78 23.78
CA LEU A 505 2.61 4.79 24.83
C LEU A 505 1.79 6.06 24.56
N PRO A 506 1.68 6.59 23.32
CA PRO A 506 0.73 7.66 23.01
C PRO A 506 -0.72 7.28 23.30
N ALA A 507 -1.11 6.04 23.00
CA ALA A 507 -2.46 5.56 23.28
C ALA A 507 -2.70 5.42 24.79
N LEU A 508 -1.72 4.87 25.52
CA LEU A 508 -1.77 4.81 26.99
C LEU A 508 -1.81 6.19 27.64
N LEU A 509 -1.11 7.18 27.06
CA LEU A 509 -1.17 8.57 27.50
C LEU A 509 -2.54 9.20 27.30
N VAL A 510 -3.16 8.98 26.13
CA VAL A 510 -4.53 9.44 25.88
C VAL A 510 -5.47 8.75 26.87
N VAL A 511 -5.39 7.43 27.03
CA VAL A 511 -6.22 6.68 28.00
C VAL A 511 -6.01 7.20 29.42
N TRP A 512 -4.77 7.41 29.85
CA TRP A 512 -4.47 7.94 31.18
C TRP A 512 -5.00 9.36 31.38
N ALA A 513 -4.82 10.24 30.39
CA ALA A 513 -5.36 11.59 30.43
C ALA A 513 -6.89 11.57 30.53
N CYS A 514 -7.55 10.67 29.80
CA CYS A 514 -9.01 10.52 29.84
C CYS A 514 -9.49 9.98 31.19
N LEU A 515 -8.84 8.96 31.74
CA LEU A 515 -9.13 8.46 33.09
C LEU A 515 -8.91 9.54 34.16
N SER A 516 -7.84 10.32 34.02
CA SER A 516 -7.53 11.45 34.91
C SER A 516 -8.61 12.53 34.83
N ALA A 517 -8.99 12.92 33.61
CA ALA A 517 -10.06 13.88 33.37
C ALA A 517 -11.40 13.38 33.89
N LEU A 518 -11.70 12.08 33.73
CA LEU A 518 -12.88 11.44 34.32
C LEU A 518 -12.86 11.57 35.84
N ILE A 519 -11.79 11.14 36.52
CA ILE A 519 -11.66 11.20 37.98
C ILE A 519 -11.79 12.63 38.50
N ILE A 520 -11.13 13.61 37.86
CA ILE A 520 -11.20 15.02 38.23
C ILE A 520 -12.63 15.54 38.08
N THR A 521 -13.28 15.24 36.95
CA THR A 521 -14.68 15.62 36.72
C THR A 521 -15.61 14.96 37.77
N THR A 522 -15.39 13.69 38.13
CA THR A 522 -16.15 12.99 39.18
C THR A 522 -16.03 13.70 40.52
N TYR A 523 -14.80 14.05 40.88
CA TYR A 523 -14.53 14.67 42.16
C TYR A 523 -15.18 16.05 42.25
N PHE A 524 -15.16 16.81 41.15
CA PHE A 524 -15.77 18.13 41.07
C PHE A 524 -17.28 18.03 41.22
N LEU A 525 -17.90 17.03 40.56
CA LEU A 525 -19.31 16.76 40.71
C LEU A 525 -19.69 16.38 42.16
N ALA A 526 -18.89 15.55 42.84
CA ALA A 526 -19.16 15.08 44.21
C ALA A 526 -19.12 16.19 45.28
N LYS A 527 -18.56 17.36 44.94
CA LYS A 527 -18.30 18.47 45.87
C LYS A 527 -18.94 19.80 45.42
N CYS A 528 -19.84 19.75 44.44
CA CYS A 528 -20.57 20.90 43.91
C CYS A 528 -21.26 21.75 45.01
N ASP A 529 -21.71 21.10 46.10
CA ASP A 529 -22.42 21.74 47.22
C ASP A 529 -21.53 22.25 48.37
N THR A 530 -20.19 22.18 48.26
CA THR A 530 -19.27 22.58 49.35
C THR A 530 -18.81 24.05 49.28
N SER A 531 -18.44 24.63 50.43
CA SER A 531 -18.10 26.06 50.57
C SER A 531 -16.87 26.47 49.75
N LYS A 532 -16.82 27.75 49.32
CA LYS A 532 -15.74 28.34 48.50
C LYS A 532 -14.33 28.25 49.10
N GLU A 533 -14.20 28.04 50.41
CA GLU A 533 -12.90 27.98 51.12
C GLU A 533 -12.21 26.61 51.00
N ASP A 534 -12.96 25.49 50.99
CA ASP A 534 -12.40 24.15 50.77
C ASP A 534 -11.83 23.98 49.34
N ILE A 535 -12.31 24.81 48.41
CA ILE A 535 -11.98 24.79 46.97
C ILE A 535 -10.59 25.42 46.71
N THR A 536 -10.23 26.48 47.46
CA THR A 536 -8.92 27.14 47.31
C THR A 536 -7.78 26.26 47.82
N ASP A 537 -7.96 25.60 48.96
CA ASP A 537 -6.95 24.71 49.52
C ASP A 537 -6.73 23.50 48.62
N LEU A 538 -7.79 22.90 48.11
CA LEU A 538 -7.74 21.78 47.18
C LEU A 538 -7.05 22.13 45.84
N GLY A 539 -7.37 23.30 45.27
CA GLY A 539 -6.71 23.83 44.08
C GLY A 539 -5.21 24.01 44.30
N LEU A 540 -4.80 24.43 45.49
CA LEU A 540 -3.40 24.59 45.91
C LEU A 540 -2.65 23.24 45.97
N HIS A 541 -3.31 22.18 46.42
CA HIS A 541 -2.74 20.83 46.48
C HIS A 541 -2.55 20.22 45.08
N ALA A 542 -3.54 20.37 44.20
CA ALA A 542 -3.44 19.95 42.80
C ALA A 542 -2.40 20.77 42.02
N ALA A 543 -2.28 22.07 42.33
CA ALA A 543 -1.23 22.95 41.82
C ALA A 543 0.15 22.41 42.11
N PHE A 544 0.37 22.04 43.37
CA PHE A 544 1.66 21.57 43.85
C PHE A 544 2.02 20.25 43.18
N ALA A 545 1.05 19.34 43.03
CA ALA A 545 1.23 18.09 42.29
C ALA A 545 1.54 18.32 40.80
N ALA A 546 0.79 19.18 40.12
CA ALA A 546 0.99 19.50 38.70
C ALA A 546 2.33 20.22 38.46
N PHE A 547 2.72 21.12 39.37
CA PHE A 547 4.02 21.78 39.36
C PHE A 547 5.17 20.78 39.47
N LEU A 548 5.09 19.86 40.43
CA LEU A 548 6.07 18.78 40.59
C LEU A 548 6.10 17.85 39.37
N ALA A 549 4.94 17.54 38.80
CA ALA A 549 4.80 16.75 37.59
C ALA A 549 5.45 17.44 36.37
N PHE A 550 5.24 18.74 36.17
CA PHE A 550 5.89 19.48 35.09
C PHE A 550 7.41 19.57 35.28
N ILE A 551 7.87 19.78 36.51
CA ILE A 551 9.30 19.72 36.85
C ILE A 551 9.84 18.32 36.57
N TRP A 552 9.12 17.27 36.93
CA TRP A 552 9.50 15.89 36.68
C TRP A 552 9.63 15.59 35.19
N VAL A 553 8.65 16.00 34.38
CA VAL A 553 8.71 15.90 32.91
C VAL A 553 9.94 16.63 32.37
N ALA A 554 10.27 17.81 32.89
CA ALA A 554 11.43 18.55 32.44
C ALA A 554 12.77 17.95 32.91
N ALA A 555 12.83 17.44 34.14
CA ALA A 555 14.01 16.80 34.71
C ALA A 555 14.31 15.47 34.00
N TRP A 556 13.30 14.59 33.91
CA TRP A 556 13.43 13.24 33.37
C TRP A 556 13.35 13.20 31.84
N GLY A 557 12.63 14.15 31.23
CA GLY A 557 12.62 14.43 29.79
C GLY A 557 13.84 15.23 29.31
N ASN A 558 14.81 15.54 30.18
CA ASN A 558 16.08 16.22 29.88
C ASN A 558 15.94 17.61 29.21
N TYR A 559 15.03 18.47 29.67
CA TYR A 559 14.82 19.81 29.09
C TYR A 559 16.04 20.74 29.26
N HIS A 560 16.85 20.49 30.29
CA HIS A 560 18.05 21.27 30.65
C HIS A 560 19.29 20.92 29.81
N LYS A 561 19.28 19.81 29.08
CA LYS A 561 20.37 19.45 28.17
C LYS A 561 20.10 20.07 26.81
N ARG A 562 20.47 21.33 26.63
CA ARG A 562 20.57 21.99 25.31
C ARG A 562 21.79 21.51 24.50
N LYS A 563 22.17 20.23 24.60
CA LYS A 563 23.29 19.67 23.81
C LYS A 563 22.85 19.33 22.38
N ASP A 564 21.56 19.15 22.16
CA ASP A 564 21.02 18.57 20.93
C ASP A 564 20.99 19.60 19.78
N ILE A 565 20.77 20.90 20.06
CA ILE A 565 20.59 21.93 19.03
C ILE A 565 21.80 22.86 18.89
N MET A 566 22.56 23.14 19.95
CA MET A 566 23.80 23.94 19.83
C MET A 566 24.90 23.19 19.07
N GLN A 567 24.88 21.85 18.99
CA GLN A 567 25.77 21.09 18.08
C GLN A 567 25.24 20.99 16.65
N LEU A 568 23.95 21.24 16.39
CA LEU A 568 23.36 21.10 15.05
C LEU A 568 23.37 22.40 14.23
N GLY A 569 23.56 23.56 14.87
CA GLY A 569 23.64 24.86 14.17
C GLY A 569 24.99 25.57 14.25
N LEU A 570 25.88 25.23 15.19
CA LEU A 570 27.16 25.92 15.41
C LEU A 570 28.42 25.05 15.25
N ALA A 571 28.28 23.79 14.80
CA ALA A 571 29.43 22.93 14.50
C ALA A 571 30.31 23.40 13.33
N ASN A 572 30.03 24.57 12.73
CA ASN A 572 30.76 25.11 11.58
C ASN A 572 31.56 26.39 11.86
N ILE A 573 31.62 26.98 13.07
CA ILE A 573 32.20 28.33 13.20
C ILE A 573 33.26 28.56 14.30
N TYR A 574 33.36 27.86 15.44
CA TYR A 574 34.47 28.13 16.39
C TYR A 574 34.99 26.93 17.18
N ASP A 575 36.31 26.95 17.37
CA ASP A 575 37.10 26.03 18.18
C ASP A 575 36.93 26.31 19.68
N ASN A 576 37.24 25.30 20.48
CA ASN A 576 37.14 25.33 21.93
C ASN A 576 38.04 26.40 22.55
N GLU A 577 37.49 27.52 23.00
CA GLU A 577 37.99 28.20 24.20
C GLU A 577 36.90 29.05 24.86
N GLN A 578 36.61 28.72 26.11
CA GLN A 578 35.74 29.44 27.06
C GLN A 578 34.31 29.77 26.62
N ILE A 579 33.38 28.84 26.82
CA ILE A 579 32.02 29.21 27.23
C ILE A 579 31.76 28.59 28.61
N ASN A 580 31.90 29.41 29.64
CA ASN A 580 31.48 29.12 31.01
C ASN A 580 30.08 28.49 31.01
N SER A 581 29.98 27.21 31.33
CA SER A 581 28.74 26.42 31.32
C SER A 581 27.82 26.68 32.51
N ASP A 582 28.11 27.68 33.35
CA ASP A 582 27.47 27.78 34.66
C ASP A 582 26.23 28.69 34.69
N ASN A 583 25.91 29.42 33.61
CA ASN A 583 24.73 30.30 33.58
C ASN A 583 23.59 29.86 32.64
N THR A 584 23.84 29.04 31.62
CA THR A 584 22.79 28.57 30.67
C THR A 584 21.96 27.43 31.26
N SER A 585 22.57 26.55 32.05
CA SER A 585 21.88 25.52 32.83
C SER A 585 20.93 26.16 33.84
N ALA A 586 21.39 27.20 34.56
CA ALA A 586 20.60 27.98 35.49
C ALA A 586 19.44 28.72 34.78
N LYS A 587 19.67 29.42 33.66
CA LYS A 587 18.60 30.08 32.89
C LYS A 587 17.54 29.10 32.37
N VAL A 588 17.93 27.92 31.89
CA VAL A 588 16.97 26.89 31.46
C VAL A 588 16.27 26.26 32.65
N LEU A 589 16.96 26.02 33.77
CA LEU A 589 16.33 25.54 35.00
C LEU A 589 15.31 26.56 35.52
N VAL A 590 15.67 27.85 35.53
CA VAL A 590 14.83 28.98 35.93
C VAL A 590 13.66 29.12 34.96
N ALA A 591 13.87 29.03 33.64
CA ALA A 591 12.78 29.07 32.66
C ALA A 591 11.86 27.85 32.77
N VAL A 592 12.40 26.65 33.00
CA VAL A 592 11.62 25.44 33.30
C VAL A 592 10.82 25.62 34.57
N PHE A 593 11.44 26.14 35.63
CA PHE A 593 10.80 26.36 36.92
C PHE A 593 9.70 27.41 36.81
N LEU A 594 10.00 28.61 36.29
CA LEU A 594 9.05 29.71 36.07
C LEU A 594 7.92 29.29 35.13
N SER A 595 8.22 28.69 33.97
CA SER A 595 7.17 28.21 33.05
C SER A 595 6.31 27.12 33.68
N SER A 596 6.87 26.26 34.54
CA SER A 596 6.10 25.24 35.26
C SER A 596 5.25 25.85 36.37
N ILE A 597 5.72 26.89 37.07
CA ILE A 597 4.91 27.66 38.04
C ILE A 597 3.76 28.33 37.32
N VAL A 598 4.03 29.08 36.25
CA VAL A 598 3.00 29.84 35.52
C VAL A 598 2.00 28.89 34.84
N SER A 599 2.48 27.78 34.25
CA SER A 599 1.63 26.75 33.66
C SER A 599 0.78 26.02 34.71
N ALA A 600 1.32 25.73 35.89
CA ALA A 600 0.55 25.21 37.02
C ALA A 600 -0.45 26.25 37.54
N ALA A 601 -0.06 27.53 37.65
CA ALA A 601 -0.95 28.61 38.06
C ALA A 601 -2.12 28.80 37.09
N ILE A 602 -1.87 28.75 35.78
CA ILE A 602 -2.90 28.80 34.75
C ILE A 602 -3.76 27.54 34.78
N LEU A 603 -3.17 26.37 35.00
CA LEU A 603 -3.93 25.13 35.19
C LEU A 603 -4.90 25.24 36.36
N ILE A 604 -4.45 25.73 37.52
CA ILE A 604 -5.32 25.97 38.68
C ILE A 604 -6.39 26.99 38.33
N PHE A 605 -6.00 28.12 37.75
CA PHE A 605 -6.93 29.19 37.42
C PHE A 605 -8.05 28.67 36.52
N LEU A 606 -7.69 27.90 35.48
CA LEU A 606 -8.66 27.30 34.58
C LEU A 606 -9.48 26.18 35.24
N LEU A 607 -8.90 25.36 36.12
CA LEU A 607 -9.64 24.34 36.89
C LEU A 607 -10.60 24.97 37.91
N VAL A 608 -10.20 26.06 38.57
CA VAL A 608 -11.04 26.83 39.50
C VAL A 608 -12.14 27.55 38.74
N LEU A 609 -11.82 28.17 37.60
CA LEU A 609 -12.82 28.80 36.72
C LEU A 609 -13.81 27.76 36.20
N PHE A 610 -13.32 26.59 35.76
CA PHE A 610 -14.15 25.48 35.36
C PHE A 610 -15.04 25.02 36.52
N TRP A 611 -14.50 24.88 37.73
CA TRP A 611 -15.25 24.51 38.92
C TRP A 611 -16.36 25.51 39.27
N THR A 612 -16.04 26.81 39.36
CA THR A 612 -17.03 27.84 39.70
C THR A 612 -18.12 27.88 38.64
N SER A 613 -17.74 27.76 37.36
CA SER A 613 -18.69 27.68 36.26
C SER A 613 -19.51 26.39 36.29
N LEU A 614 -18.94 25.26 36.74
CA LEU A 614 -19.62 23.97 36.77
C LEU A 614 -20.77 23.97 37.78
N ALA A 615 -20.62 24.64 38.92
CA ALA A 615 -21.70 24.80 39.90
C ALA A 615 -22.85 25.66 39.37
N ASP A 616 -22.52 26.76 38.69
CA ASP A 616 -23.51 27.63 38.03
C ASP A 616 -24.19 26.89 36.87
N ILE A 617 -23.45 26.11 36.08
CA ILE A 617 -23.98 25.27 35.01
C ILE A 617 -24.86 24.15 35.55
N TYR A 618 -24.48 23.51 36.67
CA TYR A 618 -25.24 22.46 37.31
C TYR A 618 -26.64 22.97 37.71
N THR A 619 -26.68 24.09 38.43
CA THR A 619 -27.93 24.72 38.87
C THR A 619 -28.76 25.26 37.70
N PHE A 620 -28.12 25.84 36.68
CA PHE A 620 -28.80 26.30 35.47
C PHE A 620 -29.45 25.17 34.68
N ILE A 621 -28.75 24.05 34.45
CA ILE A 621 -29.29 22.91 33.71
C ILE A 621 -30.46 22.26 34.45
N GLU A 622 -30.34 22.11 35.77
CA GLU A 622 -31.39 21.56 36.62
C GLU A 622 -32.65 22.43 36.58
N ALA A 623 -32.49 23.75 36.62
CA ALA A 623 -33.59 24.71 36.64
C ALA A 623 -34.29 24.89 35.27
N GLU A 624 -33.53 24.95 34.17
CA GLU A 624 -34.06 25.33 32.86
C GLU A 624 -34.40 24.13 31.96
N TRP A 625 -33.65 23.04 32.02
CA TRP A 625 -33.73 21.97 31.00
C TRP A 625 -34.38 20.69 31.50
N GLY A 626 -34.59 20.52 32.82
CA GLY A 626 -35.24 19.34 33.40
C GLY A 626 -34.50 18.02 33.13
N ILE A 627 -33.23 18.08 32.75
CA ILE A 627 -32.34 16.95 32.45
C ILE A 627 -31.40 16.75 33.63
N ASP A 628 -31.05 15.50 33.96
CA ASP A 628 -30.05 15.18 34.99
C ASP A 628 -28.72 15.91 34.67
N PRO A 629 -28.31 16.94 35.45
CA PRO A 629 -27.12 17.75 35.16
C PRO A 629 -25.84 16.91 35.13
N LYS A 630 -25.83 15.77 35.82
CA LYS A 630 -24.71 14.81 35.84
C LYS A 630 -24.40 14.27 34.45
N LYS A 631 -25.43 14.10 33.58
CA LYS A 631 -25.24 13.62 32.19
C LYS A 631 -24.46 14.64 31.36
N VAL A 632 -24.85 15.91 31.43
CA VAL A 632 -24.21 17.01 30.68
C VAL A 632 -22.77 17.20 31.16
N ILE A 633 -22.54 17.10 32.47
CA ILE A 633 -21.20 17.20 33.07
C ILE A 633 -20.29 16.05 32.64
N LEU A 634 -20.78 14.81 32.50
CA LEU A 634 -19.95 13.72 31.97
C LEU A 634 -19.58 13.95 30.48
N ILE A 635 -20.53 14.46 29.69
CA ILE A 635 -20.34 14.70 28.25
C ILE A 635 -19.27 15.78 28.01
N PHE A 636 -19.38 16.93 28.68
CA PHE A 636 -18.51 18.08 28.42
C PHE A 636 -17.38 18.26 29.43
N GLY A 637 -17.54 17.81 30.67
CA GLY A 637 -16.54 17.98 31.72
C GLY A 637 -15.24 17.24 31.43
N VAL A 638 -15.32 15.99 30.95
CA VAL A 638 -14.12 15.21 30.58
C VAL A 638 -13.35 15.89 29.44
N PRO A 639 -13.95 16.28 28.30
CA PRO A 639 -13.29 17.09 27.28
C PRO A 639 -12.73 18.42 27.79
N LEU A 640 -13.48 19.16 28.60
CA LEU A 640 -13.03 20.47 29.11
C LEU A 640 -11.79 20.33 30.01
N VAL A 641 -11.73 19.31 30.88
CA VAL A 641 -10.52 19.05 31.68
C VAL A 641 -9.32 18.67 30.80
N LEU A 642 -9.53 17.88 29.74
CA LEU A 642 -8.48 17.57 28.76
C LEU A 642 -8.00 18.83 28.00
N GLU A 643 -8.91 19.75 27.68
CA GLU A 643 -8.57 21.01 27.04
C GLU A 643 -7.80 21.92 27.99
N ILE A 644 -8.19 21.99 29.25
CA ILE A 644 -7.47 22.72 30.30
C ILE A 644 -6.04 22.20 30.45
N PHE A 645 -5.84 20.87 30.41
CA PHE A 645 -4.50 20.27 30.37
C PHE A 645 -3.73 20.68 29.11
N SER A 646 -4.38 20.68 27.95
CA SER A 646 -3.78 21.07 26.67
C SER A 646 -3.33 22.52 26.67
N VAL A 647 -4.18 23.45 27.14
CA VAL A 647 -3.86 24.87 27.28
C VAL A 647 -2.71 25.08 28.26
N SER A 648 -2.70 24.40 29.40
CA SER A 648 -1.60 24.48 30.37
C SER A 648 -0.25 24.08 29.74
N VAL A 649 -0.24 23.03 28.91
CA VAL A 649 0.94 22.60 28.16
C VAL A 649 1.33 23.61 27.08
N ILE A 650 0.37 24.13 26.31
CA ILE A 650 0.60 25.14 25.26
C ILE A 650 1.21 26.41 25.85
N VAL A 651 0.65 26.90 26.97
CA VAL A 651 1.16 28.04 27.72
C VAL A 651 2.60 27.78 28.16
N ARG A 652 2.88 26.60 28.70
CA ARG A 652 4.25 26.23 29.08
C ARG A 652 5.19 26.26 27.87
N MET A 653 4.76 25.69 26.74
CA MET A 653 5.52 25.69 25.49
C MET A 653 5.78 27.12 24.98
N ALA A 654 4.77 27.99 25.04
CA ALA A 654 4.85 29.38 24.64
C ALA A 654 5.81 30.17 25.53
N LEU A 655 5.72 30.01 26.86
CA LEU A 655 6.62 30.65 27.83
C LEU A 655 8.07 30.17 27.71
N MET A 656 8.27 28.91 27.35
CA MET A 656 9.59 28.41 27.04
C MET A 656 10.13 28.99 25.72
N GLY A 657 9.28 29.44 24.80
CA GLY A 657 9.69 30.10 23.56
C GLY A 657 10.76 29.30 22.81
N GLU A 658 11.84 29.96 22.39
CA GLU A 658 13.01 29.35 21.73
C GLU A 658 13.77 28.33 22.61
N LEU A 659 13.51 28.27 23.93
CA LEU A 659 14.07 27.24 24.82
C LEU A 659 13.36 25.89 24.63
N PHE A 660 12.21 25.84 23.94
CA PHE A 660 11.48 24.61 23.64
C PHE A 660 11.70 24.17 22.17
N PRO A 661 12.37 23.03 21.91
CA PRO A 661 12.71 22.57 20.55
C PRO A 661 11.52 22.28 19.63
N ASP A 662 11.67 22.56 18.33
CA ASP A 662 10.61 22.35 17.31
C ASP A 662 10.14 20.90 17.20
N TYR A 663 11.05 19.92 17.27
CA TYR A 663 10.66 18.50 17.23
C TYR A 663 9.80 18.08 18.44
N ARG A 664 9.96 18.74 19.60
CA ARG A 664 9.10 18.50 20.77
C ARG A 664 7.77 19.21 20.64
N ARG A 665 7.74 20.37 19.95
CA ARG A 665 6.49 21.06 19.60
C ARG A 665 5.65 20.16 18.68
N GLU A 666 6.28 19.57 17.67
CA GLU A 666 5.65 18.60 16.78
C GLU A 666 5.11 17.38 17.53
N TRP A 667 5.87 16.83 18.50
CA TRP A 667 5.40 15.73 19.33
C TRP A 667 4.12 16.07 20.12
N TRP A 668 4.14 17.20 20.82
CA TRP A 668 2.97 17.69 21.56
C TRP A 668 1.81 18.03 20.64
N GLY A 669 2.07 18.57 19.45
CA GLY A 669 1.05 18.82 18.43
C GLY A 669 0.34 17.54 17.99
N ARG A 670 1.08 16.44 17.78
CA ARG A 670 0.50 15.13 17.44
C ARG A 670 -0.30 14.51 18.58
N ILE A 671 0.19 14.60 19.81
CA ILE A 671 -0.55 14.14 20.99
C ILE A 671 -1.83 14.98 21.19
N GLY A 672 -1.73 16.31 21.03
CA GLY A 672 -2.87 17.23 21.06
C GLY A 672 -3.91 16.86 20.01
N GLY A 673 -3.51 16.56 18.78
CA GLY A 673 -4.41 16.09 17.73
C GLY A 673 -5.12 14.77 18.07
N ASN A 674 -4.45 13.84 18.75
CA ASN A 674 -5.07 12.60 19.22
C ASN A 674 -6.08 12.83 20.36
N ILE A 675 -5.75 13.71 21.31
CA ILE A 675 -6.66 14.11 22.39
C ILE A 675 -7.92 14.76 21.81
N HIS A 676 -7.80 15.68 20.85
CA HIS A 676 -8.94 16.35 20.23
C HIS A 676 -9.86 15.38 19.46
N ARG A 677 -9.30 14.38 18.78
CA ARG A 677 -10.09 13.31 18.15
C ARG A 677 -10.87 12.50 19.19
N PHE A 678 -10.23 12.17 20.32
CA PHE A 678 -10.92 11.51 21.42
C PHE A 678 -12.04 12.38 21.99
N MET A 679 -11.79 13.67 22.25
CA MET A 679 -12.80 14.60 22.78
C MET A 679 -14.05 14.65 21.88
N LEU A 680 -13.86 14.80 20.56
CA LEU A 680 -14.98 14.81 19.62
C LEU A 680 -15.76 13.49 19.65
N LEU A 681 -15.05 12.35 19.65
CA LEU A 681 -15.68 11.03 19.71
C LEU A 681 -16.45 10.83 21.02
N TRP A 682 -15.87 11.22 22.16
CA TRP A 682 -16.50 11.15 23.47
C TRP A 682 -17.79 11.97 23.52
N ILE A 683 -17.75 13.22 23.06
CA ILE A 683 -18.93 14.09 23.04
C ILE A 683 -20.05 13.46 22.22
N VAL A 684 -19.76 13.02 20.99
CA VAL A 684 -20.77 12.46 20.09
C VAL A 684 -21.37 11.17 20.66
N VAL A 685 -20.55 10.24 21.13
CA VAL A 685 -21.02 8.94 21.62
C VAL A 685 -21.73 9.07 22.97
N SER A 686 -21.19 9.85 23.92
CA SER A 686 -21.81 10.06 25.23
C SER A 686 -23.11 10.88 25.14
N PHE A 687 -23.19 11.86 24.22
CA PHE A 687 -24.44 12.56 23.93
C PHE A 687 -25.51 11.59 23.40
N ALA A 688 -25.14 10.77 22.41
CA ALA A 688 -26.02 9.75 21.83
C ALA A 688 -26.46 8.68 22.84
N SER A 689 -25.60 8.35 23.80
CA SER A 689 -25.89 7.35 24.83
C SER A 689 -26.73 7.91 25.97
N LEU A 690 -26.47 9.14 26.46
CA LEU A 690 -27.02 9.60 27.74
C LEU A 690 -28.19 10.57 27.63
N LEU A 691 -28.11 11.55 26.73
CA LEU A 691 -29.12 12.63 26.61
C LEU A 691 -30.19 12.32 25.58
N MET A 692 -29.77 11.67 24.50
CA MET A 692 -30.63 11.26 23.41
C MET A 692 -31.84 10.40 23.81
N PRO A 693 -31.74 9.44 24.75
CA PRO A 693 -32.89 8.69 25.26
C PRO A 693 -33.98 9.57 25.90
N ASP A 694 -33.61 10.71 26.49
CA ASP A 694 -34.53 11.65 27.14
C ASP A 694 -35.27 12.50 26.09
N VAL A 695 -34.60 12.84 24.98
CA VAL A 695 -35.20 13.56 23.83
C VAL A 695 -36.32 12.76 23.16
N TRP A 696 -36.29 11.42 23.27
CA TRP A 696 -37.26 10.51 22.66
C TRP A 696 -38.65 10.52 23.31
N GLU A 697 -38.78 11.11 24.50
CA GLU A 697 -40.05 11.16 25.24
C GLU A 697 -40.99 12.26 24.71
N ASN A 698 -40.53 13.13 23.79
CA ASN A 698 -41.32 14.19 23.15
C ASN A 698 -41.88 13.80 21.74
N ASP A 699 -42.81 14.60 21.19
CA ASP A 699 -43.55 14.41 19.90
C ASP A 699 -42.67 14.13 18.65
N VAL A 700 -41.35 14.26 18.75
CA VAL A 700 -40.35 13.91 17.73
C VAL A 700 -40.39 12.41 17.38
N LYS A 701 -40.81 11.54 18.32
CA LYS A 701 -40.97 10.09 18.15
C LYS A 701 -41.81 9.72 16.92
N LYS A 702 -42.83 10.52 16.59
CA LYS A 702 -43.78 10.25 15.50
C LYS A 702 -43.21 10.54 14.10
N TYR A 703 -42.36 11.57 13.99
CA TYR A 703 -41.72 11.95 12.73
C TYR A 703 -40.47 11.10 12.45
N LEU A 704 -39.65 10.79 13.46
CA LEU A 704 -38.39 10.07 13.23
C LEU A 704 -38.58 8.57 12.99
N LEU A 705 -39.54 7.90 13.65
CA LEU A 705 -39.87 6.48 13.35
C LEU A 705 -40.34 6.29 11.90
N SER A 706 -40.94 7.31 11.29
CA SER A 706 -41.36 7.27 9.88
C SER A 706 -40.18 7.42 8.89
N VAL A 707 -39.02 7.92 9.36
CA VAL A 707 -37.81 8.18 8.55
C VAL A 707 -36.80 7.02 8.64
N LEU A 708 -36.91 6.12 9.61
CA LEU A 708 -36.05 4.92 9.72
C LEU A 708 -36.02 4.06 8.45
N PRO A 709 -37.16 3.76 7.79
CA PRO A 709 -37.14 3.13 6.46
C PRO A 709 -36.61 4.08 5.36
N GLY A 710 -36.84 5.39 5.53
CA GLY A 710 -36.46 6.44 4.59
C GLY A 710 -34.96 6.74 4.52
N GLY A 711 -34.18 6.50 5.58
CA GLY A 711 -32.72 6.70 5.58
C GLY A 711 -32.01 5.79 4.58
N ALA A 712 -32.46 4.54 4.45
CA ALA A 712 -32.00 3.62 3.41
C ALA A 712 -32.44 4.03 2.00
N VAL A 713 -33.60 4.70 1.87
CA VAL A 713 -34.12 5.24 0.58
C VAL A 713 -33.34 6.48 0.17
N ILE A 714 -33.07 7.42 1.08
CA ILE A 714 -32.28 8.64 0.82
C ILE A 714 -30.85 8.27 0.46
N VAL A 715 -30.25 7.31 1.17
CA VAL A 715 -28.90 6.85 0.83
C VAL A 715 -28.90 5.96 -0.40
N GLY A 716 -29.89 5.08 -0.60
CA GLY A 716 -30.02 4.32 -1.86
C GLY A 716 -30.20 5.24 -3.08
N TRP A 717 -30.93 6.34 -2.91
CA TRP A 717 -31.04 7.42 -3.89
C TRP A 717 -29.72 8.19 -4.06
N GLY A 718 -28.99 8.45 -2.97
CA GLY A 718 -27.65 9.05 -2.98
C GLY A 718 -26.59 8.17 -3.66
N VAL A 719 -26.62 6.86 -3.43
CA VAL A 719 -25.79 5.86 -4.10
C VAL A 719 -26.16 5.80 -5.58
N LYS A 720 -27.45 5.72 -5.93
CA LYS A 720 -27.91 5.79 -7.32
C LYS A 720 -27.44 7.08 -8.01
N LYS A 721 -27.56 8.22 -7.35
CA LYS A 721 -27.09 9.52 -7.86
C LYS A 721 -25.56 9.60 -7.95
N ALA A 722 -24.82 8.94 -7.06
CA ALA A 722 -23.36 8.84 -7.15
C ALA A 722 -22.93 7.97 -8.35
N PHE A 723 -23.64 6.87 -8.63
CA PHE A 723 -23.45 6.10 -9.86
C PHE A 723 -23.75 6.94 -11.11
N GLU A 724 -24.83 7.73 -11.10
CA GLU A 724 -25.15 8.66 -12.20
C GLU A 724 -24.12 9.80 -12.35
N ALA A 725 -23.56 10.31 -11.25
CA ALA A 725 -22.59 11.43 -11.25
C ALA A 725 -21.19 11.07 -11.78
N THR A 726 -20.88 9.77 -11.93
CA THR A 726 -19.65 9.33 -12.63
C THR A 726 -19.75 9.47 -14.15
N SER A 727 -20.93 9.78 -14.70
CA SER A 727 -21.08 10.22 -16.09
C SER A 727 -20.93 11.75 -16.16
N ILE A 728 -19.93 12.22 -16.90
CA ILE A 728 -19.64 13.65 -17.06
C ILE A 728 -20.77 14.28 -17.88
N LYS A 729 -21.79 14.85 -17.22
CA LYS A 729 -22.63 15.91 -17.81
C LYS A 729 -23.29 16.81 -16.74
N GLU A 730 -23.23 18.12 -17.02
CA GLU A 730 -23.87 19.28 -16.41
C GLU A 730 -23.27 19.90 -15.11
N GLU A 731 -22.69 21.09 -15.30
CA GLU A 731 -21.93 21.88 -14.32
C GLU A 731 -22.79 22.56 -13.23
N GLN A 732 -24.09 22.77 -13.45
CA GLN A 732 -24.97 23.45 -12.47
C GLN A 732 -25.68 22.51 -11.49
N LYS A 733 -25.86 21.21 -11.81
CA LYS A 733 -26.38 20.20 -10.86
C LYS A 733 -25.32 19.66 -9.90
N LYS A 734 -24.02 19.85 -10.21
CA LYS A 734 -22.89 19.34 -9.43
C LYS A 734 -22.85 19.83 -7.99
N LEU A 735 -23.31 21.04 -7.67
CA LEU A 735 -23.11 21.61 -6.34
C LEU A 735 -24.03 20.95 -5.29
N ILE A 736 -25.32 20.81 -5.59
CA ILE A 736 -26.28 20.15 -4.68
C ILE A 736 -25.98 18.64 -4.59
N THR A 737 -25.71 17.98 -5.73
CA THR A 737 -25.39 16.54 -5.71
C THR A 737 -24.09 16.24 -4.96
N ASN A 738 -23.02 17.03 -5.16
CA ASN A 738 -21.78 16.87 -4.41
C ASN A 738 -21.95 17.21 -2.92
N LEU A 739 -22.78 18.21 -2.59
CA LEU A 739 -23.10 18.54 -1.20
C LEU A 739 -23.86 17.39 -0.53
N VAL A 740 -24.87 16.81 -1.20
CA VAL A 740 -25.64 15.67 -0.71
C VAL A 740 -24.73 14.45 -0.50
N ILE A 741 -23.87 14.10 -1.45
CA ILE A 741 -22.92 12.98 -1.30
C ILE A 741 -21.97 13.21 -0.11
N LYS A 742 -21.50 14.43 0.10
CA LYS A 742 -20.64 14.79 1.23
C LYS A 742 -21.37 14.76 2.58
N ILE A 743 -22.65 15.14 2.62
CA ILE A 743 -23.44 15.22 3.86
C ILE A 743 -24.11 13.88 4.23
N SER A 744 -24.45 13.04 3.24
CA SER A 744 -25.18 11.77 3.44
C SER A 744 -24.56 10.84 4.49
N PRO A 745 -23.24 10.63 4.54
CA PRO A 745 -22.60 9.82 5.59
C PRO A 745 -22.90 10.33 7.01
N PHE A 746 -22.88 11.65 7.21
CA PHE A 746 -23.11 12.26 8.52
C PHE A 746 -24.57 12.15 8.94
N VAL A 747 -25.51 12.39 8.02
CA VAL A 747 -26.95 12.21 8.29
C VAL A 747 -27.25 10.76 8.64
N PHE A 748 -26.68 9.82 7.89
CA PHE A 748 -26.84 8.39 8.17
C PHE A 748 -26.24 8.01 9.54
N LEU A 749 -25.05 8.51 9.87
CA LEU A 749 -24.42 8.28 11.17
C LEU A 749 -25.29 8.81 12.31
N ILE A 750 -25.88 10.00 12.16
CA ILE A 750 -26.82 10.58 13.12
C ILE A 750 -28.04 9.67 13.26
N ILE A 751 -28.68 9.26 12.16
CA ILE A 751 -29.83 8.32 12.19
C ILE A 751 -29.45 7.01 12.89
N MET A 752 -28.28 6.45 12.60
CA MET A 752 -27.81 5.21 13.20
C MET A 752 -27.57 5.34 14.71
N LEU A 753 -26.97 6.45 15.15
CA LEU A 753 -26.80 6.78 16.57
C LEU A 753 -28.14 6.96 17.27
N LEU A 754 -29.08 7.70 16.66
CA LEU A 754 -30.42 7.91 17.19
C LEU A 754 -31.16 6.57 17.38
N SER A 755 -31.08 5.70 16.37
CA SER A 755 -31.70 4.37 16.38
C SER A 755 -31.08 3.46 17.43
N GLY A 756 -29.75 3.41 17.50
CA GLY A 756 -29.01 2.57 18.45
C GLY A 756 -29.32 2.95 19.90
N SER A 757 -29.37 4.25 20.18
CA SER A 757 -29.74 4.79 21.49
C SER A 757 -31.14 4.32 21.93
N TYR A 758 -32.13 4.45 21.04
CA TYR A 758 -33.49 3.98 21.31
C TYR A 758 -33.56 2.46 21.55
N ILE A 759 -32.88 1.66 20.73
CA ILE A 759 -32.87 0.20 20.87
C ILE A 759 -32.24 -0.22 22.20
N ILE A 760 -31.14 0.40 22.63
CA ILE A 760 -30.52 0.10 23.92
C ILE A 760 -31.47 0.41 25.09
N LYS A 761 -32.16 1.56 25.06
CA LYS A 761 -33.16 1.94 26.08
C LYS A 761 -34.23 0.84 26.22
N GLU A 762 -34.85 0.44 25.10
CA GLU A 762 -35.90 -0.58 25.07
C GLU A 762 -35.40 -1.95 25.56
N ILE A 763 -34.19 -2.37 25.17
CA ILE A 763 -33.62 -3.65 25.65
C ILE A 763 -33.43 -3.62 27.18
N ARG A 764 -32.90 -2.52 27.71
CA ARG A 764 -32.61 -2.38 29.15
C ARG A 764 -33.86 -2.31 30.01
N GLU A 765 -34.89 -1.59 29.54
CA GLU A 765 -36.17 -1.49 30.26
C GLU A 765 -36.85 -2.87 30.38
N ASN A 766 -36.71 -3.73 29.38
CA ASN A 766 -37.35 -5.05 29.36
C ASN A 766 -36.56 -6.16 30.10
N PHE A 767 -35.23 -6.06 30.22
CA PHE A 767 -34.38 -7.13 30.81
C PHE A 767 -34.10 -6.98 32.32
N GLY A 768 -34.50 -5.85 32.93
CA GLY A 768 -34.38 -5.62 34.37
C GLY A 768 -33.54 -4.39 34.73
N SER A 769 -33.91 -3.72 35.83
CA SER A 769 -33.34 -2.43 36.24
C SER A 769 -32.07 -2.51 37.09
N SER A 770 -31.61 -3.72 37.46
CA SER A 770 -30.42 -3.88 38.30
C SER A 770 -29.12 -3.54 37.56
N ASP A 771 -28.09 -3.10 38.28
CA ASP A 771 -26.80 -2.80 37.67
C ASP A 771 -26.12 -4.06 37.10
N LEU A 772 -26.30 -5.21 37.77
CA LEU A 772 -25.78 -6.49 37.28
C LEU A 772 -26.39 -6.89 35.92
N SER A 773 -27.71 -6.72 35.75
CA SER A 773 -28.38 -7.00 34.46
C SER A 773 -27.89 -6.11 33.33
N ARG A 774 -27.54 -4.84 33.60
CA ARG A 774 -27.03 -3.91 32.58
C ARG A 774 -25.66 -4.34 32.04
N TRP A 775 -24.74 -4.69 32.95
CA TRP A 775 -23.42 -5.22 32.57
C TRP A 775 -23.52 -6.54 31.80
N ILE A 776 -24.46 -7.41 32.17
CA ILE A 776 -24.72 -8.66 31.44
C ILE A 776 -25.16 -8.38 30.00
N ILE A 777 -26.03 -7.39 29.76
CA ILE A 777 -26.45 -7.00 28.40
C ILE A 777 -25.25 -6.54 27.57
N THR A 778 -24.41 -5.65 28.10
CA THR A 778 -23.19 -5.18 27.41
C THR A 778 -22.24 -6.33 27.08
N LEU A 779 -22.05 -7.26 28.02
CA LEU A 779 -21.22 -8.45 27.80
C LEU A 779 -21.79 -9.36 26.70
N ILE A 780 -23.11 -9.60 26.69
CA ILE A 780 -23.78 -10.38 25.66
C ILE A 780 -23.64 -9.72 24.29
N LEU A 781 -23.85 -8.40 24.19
CA LEU A 781 -23.67 -7.66 22.94
C LEU A 781 -22.22 -7.74 22.43
N ALA A 782 -21.24 -7.60 23.33
CA ALA A 782 -19.82 -7.70 22.99
C ALA A 782 -19.46 -9.12 22.50
N LEU A 783 -19.88 -10.16 23.23
CA LEU A 783 -19.64 -11.55 22.85
C LEU A 783 -20.29 -11.90 21.51
N THR A 784 -21.54 -11.45 21.29
CA THR A 784 -22.26 -11.65 20.03
C THR A 784 -21.54 -10.95 18.88
N THR A 785 -21.10 -9.70 19.08
CA THR A 785 -20.31 -8.95 18.09
C THR A 785 -19.02 -9.68 17.74
N LEU A 786 -18.28 -10.19 18.73
CA LEU A 786 -17.03 -10.93 18.51
C LEU A 786 -17.25 -12.25 17.76
N ILE A 787 -18.27 -13.02 18.13
CA ILE A 787 -18.63 -14.29 17.48
C ILE A 787 -19.02 -14.05 16.02
N LEU A 788 -19.89 -13.06 15.77
CA LEU A 788 -20.30 -12.73 14.41
C LEU A 788 -19.15 -12.15 13.60
N SER A 789 -18.28 -11.30 14.17
CA SER A 789 -17.11 -10.76 13.47
C SER A 789 -16.08 -11.82 13.09
N TRP A 790 -16.04 -12.93 13.83
CA TRP A 790 -15.25 -14.10 13.50
C TRP A 790 -15.91 -14.97 12.43
N ARG A 791 -17.25 -15.09 12.42
CA ARG A 791 -17.96 -15.97 11.50
C ARG A 791 -18.37 -15.33 10.17
N VAL A 792 -18.62 -14.02 10.17
CA VAL A 792 -19.01 -13.20 9.01
C VAL A 792 -17.75 -12.70 8.33
N GLY A 793 -17.30 -13.41 7.29
CA GLY A 793 -16.13 -13.04 6.50
C GLY A 793 -16.35 -11.71 5.77
N VAL A 794 -15.34 -10.83 5.79
CA VAL A 794 -15.45 -9.54 5.11
C VAL A 794 -15.57 -9.74 3.60
N ASN A 795 -14.91 -10.72 2.99
CA ASN A 795 -15.08 -10.96 1.57
C ASN A 795 -16.31 -11.82 1.25
N GLU A 796 -16.59 -12.84 2.06
CA GLU A 796 -17.70 -13.79 1.88
C GLU A 796 -19.06 -13.09 1.73
N PHE A 797 -19.32 -12.09 2.58
CA PHE A 797 -20.57 -11.33 2.59
C PHE A 797 -20.49 -10.01 1.81
N SER A 798 -19.60 -9.92 0.81
CA SER A 798 -19.57 -8.81 -0.16
C SER A 798 -20.40 -9.13 -1.42
N LEU A 799 -20.49 -8.19 -2.37
CA LEU A 799 -21.04 -8.47 -3.71
C LEU A 799 -20.03 -9.18 -4.63
N HIS A 800 -18.77 -9.33 -4.23
CA HIS A 800 -17.73 -9.90 -5.07
C HIS A 800 -18.07 -11.31 -5.55
N HIS A 801 -18.49 -12.23 -4.66
CA HIS A 801 -18.80 -13.60 -5.05
C HIS A 801 -19.95 -13.70 -6.06
N PHE A 802 -20.96 -12.85 -5.88
CA PHE A 802 -22.11 -12.76 -6.79
C PHE A 802 -21.66 -12.38 -8.20
N TYR A 803 -20.77 -11.37 -8.29
CA TYR A 803 -20.20 -10.87 -9.54
C TYR A 803 -19.24 -11.89 -10.17
N ARG A 804 -18.29 -12.42 -9.37
CA ARG A 804 -17.32 -13.45 -9.77
C ARG A 804 -17.99 -14.66 -10.41
N ASN A 805 -19.02 -15.22 -9.77
CA ASN A 805 -19.67 -16.44 -10.26
C ASN A 805 -20.36 -16.23 -11.62
N ARG A 806 -20.88 -15.01 -11.88
CA ARG A 806 -21.51 -14.68 -13.17
C ARG A 806 -20.50 -14.47 -14.27
N LEU A 807 -19.38 -13.81 -13.97
CA LEU A 807 -18.26 -13.71 -14.92
C LEU A 807 -17.71 -15.10 -15.26
N ILE A 808 -17.51 -15.97 -14.26
CA ILE A 808 -17.05 -17.35 -14.48
C ILE A 808 -18.02 -18.10 -15.39
N ARG A 809 -19.34 -18.04 -15.13
CA ARG A 809 -20.34 -18.70 -15.98
C ARG A 809 -20.34 -18.17 -17.42
N ALA A 810 -20.32 -16.85 -17.58
CA ALA A 810 -20.42 -16.22 -18.90
C ALA A 810 -19.16 -16.40 -19.74
N PHE A 811 -17.98 -16.14 -19.15
CA PHE A 811 -16.72 -16.18 -19.87
C PHE A 811 -16.04 -17.55 -19.74
N LEU A 812 -15.74 -18.02 -18.54
CA LEU A 812 -15.00 -19.28 -18.41
C LEU A 812 -15.86 -20.50 -18.78
N GLY A 813 -17.15 -20.51 -18.44
CA GLY A 813 -18.09 -21.57 -18.82
C GLY A 813 -18.28 -21.72 -20.33
N ALA A 814 -18.12 -20.63 -21.09
CA ALA A 814 -18.18 -20.65 -22.56
C ALA A 814 -17.20 -21.62 -23.21
N THR A 815 -16.07 -21.87 -22.53
CA THR A 815 -14.97 -22.67 -23.08
C THR A 815 -15.07 -24.16 -22.73
N ARG A 816 -16.13 -24.60 -22.02
CA ARG A 816 -16.44 -26.02 -21.76
C ARG A 816 -17.14 -26.64 -22.98
N THR A 817 -16.86 -27.91 -23.27
CA THR A 817 -17.68 -28.67 -24.23
C THR A 817 -19.11 -28.86 -23.71
N ARG A 818 -20.08 -29.06 -24.61
CA ARG A 818 -21.50 -29.14 -24.23
C ARG A 818 -21.74 -30.36 -23.36
N GLU A 819 -21.20 -31.49 -23.79
CA GLU A 819 -21.35 -32.77 -23.12
C GLU A 819 -20.76 -32.75 -21.70
N GLU A 820 -19.56 -32.19 -21.53
CA GLU A 820 -18.94 -32.11 -20.20
C GLU A 820 -19.72 -31.19 -19.26
N ARG A 821 -20.16 -30.02 -19.75
CA ARG A 821 -20.87 -29.06 -18.91
C ARG A 821 -22.25 -29.57 -18.52
N THR A 822 -23.02 -30.15 -19.45
CA THR A 822 -24.35 -30.71 -19.13
C THR A 822 -24.28 -31.86 -18.11
N LYS A 823 -23.14 -32.56 -18.00
CA LYS A 823 -22.93 -33.60 -16.97
C LYS A 823 -22.64 -33.03 -15.58
N SER A 824 -21.96 -31.87 -15.46
CA SER A 824 -21.51 -31.32 -14.18
C SER A 824 -22.21 -30.04 -13.73
N GLU A 825 -22.94 -29.36 -14.62
CA GLU A 825 -23.65 -28.14 -14.27
C GLU A 825 -24.82 -28.41 -13.34
N ASN A 826 -25.04 -27.47 -12.42
CA ASN A 826 -26.23 -27.49 -11.62
C ASN A 826 -27.44 -27.14 -12.50
N ALA A 827 -28.35 -28.09 -12.72
CA ALA A 827 -29.51 -27.91 -13.59
C ALA A 827 -30.43 -26.75 -13.20
N TYR A 828 -30.39 -26.30 -11.94
CA TYR A 828 -31.22 -25.21 -11.44
C TYR A 828 -30.53 -23.84 -11.58
N THR A 829 -29.26 -23.71 -11.21
CA THR A 829 -28.54 -22.42 -11.22
C THR A 829 -27.74 -22.16 -12.49
N GLY A 830 -27.46 -23.22 -13.26
CA GLY A 830 -26.56 -23.18 -14.41
C GLY A 830 -25.10 -22.88 -14.06
N PHE A 831 -24.72 -22.96 -12.78
CA PHE A 831 -23.32 -22.84 -12.33
C PHE A 831 -22.64 -24.20 -12.30
N ASP A 832 -21.33 -24.22 -12.59
CA ASP A 832 -20.49 -25.41 -12.56
C ASP A 832 -19.15 -25.05 -11.89
N SER A 833 -18.70 -25.83 -10.91
CA SER A 833 -17.41 -25.62 -10.25
C SER A 833 -16.22 -25.83 -11.19
N ASN A 834 -16.41 -26.64 -12.25
CA ASN A 834 -15.40 -26.91 -13.27
C ASN A 834 -15.32 -25.80 -14.34
N ASP A 835 -16.20 -24.80 -14.29
CA ASP A 835 -16.11 -23.62 -15.17
C ASP A 835 -14.83 -22.81 -14.86
N ASP A 836 -14.34 -22.81 -13.63
CA ASP A 836 -13.14 -22.08 -13.21
C ASP A 836 -11.88 -22.98 -13.24
N ILE A 837 -10.71 -22.37 -13.45
CA ILE A 837 -9.44 -23.08 -13.65
C ILE A 837 -8.38 -22.46 -12.71
N LEU A 838 -7.54 -23.30 -12.11
CA LEU A 838 -6.39 -22.83 -11.34
C LEU A 838 -5.45 -22.00 -12.23
N LEU A 839 -5.10 -20.79 -11.78
CA LEU A 839 -4.21 -19.90 -12.53
C LEU A 839 -2.82 -20.53 -12.73
N SER A 840 -2.34 -21.26 -11.73
CA SER A 840 -1.08 -22.02 -11.77
C SER A 840 -1.03 -23.10 -12.87
N SER A 841 -2.17 -23.51 -13.43
CA SER A 841 -2.22 -24.52 -14.48
C SER A 841 -1.92 -23.99 -15.90
N PHE A 842 -1.86 -22.66 -16.07
CA PHE A 842 -1.55 -22.00 -17.35
C PHE A 842 -0.03 -21.95 -17.59
N GLN A 843 0.61 -23.11 -17.46
CA GLN A 843 2.04 -23.32 -17.69
C GLN A 843 2.23 -24.41 -18.75
N THR A 844 3.36 -24.36 -19.44
CA THR A 844 3.80 -25.28 -20.49
C THR A 844 3.83 -26.69 -19.94
N LYS A 845 4.34 -26.90 -18.72
CA LYS A 845 4.38 -28.24 -18.09
C LYS A 845 3.01 -28.92 -17.99
N TYR A 846 1.92 -28.15 -18.05
CA TYR A 846 0.54 -28.64 -18.06
C TYR A 846 -0.12 -28.56 -19.45
N GLY A 847 0.66 -28.46 -20.53
CA GLY A 847 0.15 -28.45 -21.91
C GLY A 847 -0.45 -27.12 -22.36
N TYR A 848 -0.14 -26.00 -21.71
CA TYR A 848 -0.54 -24.67 -22.20
C TYR A 848 0.51 -24.13 -23.20
N SER A 849 0.07 -23.69 -24.38
CA SER A 849 0.93 -23.11 -25.44
C SER A 849 0.48 -21.71 -25.87
N GLY A 850 -0.51 -21.12 -25.20
CA GLY A 850 -1.00 -19.77 -25.51
C GLY A 850 -0.09 -18.65 -24.99
N PRO A 851 -0.42 -17.38 -25.27
CA PRO A 851 0.26 -16.22 -24.68
C PRO A 851 0.19 -16.28 -23.16
N PHE A 852 1.28 -15.89 -22.50
CA PHE A 852 1.40 -15.89 -21.06
C PHE A 852 0.45 -14.84 -20.45
N PRO A 853 -0.51 -15.25 -19.60
CA PRO A 853 -1.50 -14.32 -19.03
C PRO A 853 -0.92 -13.45 -17.92
N ILE A 854 -1.15 -12.15 -18.03
CA ILE A 854 -0.91 -11.15 -16.99
C ILE A 854 -2.26 -10.49 -16.69
N ILE A 855 -2.78 -10.71 -15.48
CA ILE A 855 -4.05 -10.14 -15.04
C ILE A 855 -3.73 -9.07 -14.00
N ASN A 856 -3.97 -7.81 -14.37
CA ASN A 856 -3.58 -6.66 -13.56
C ASN A 856 -4.71 -6.23 -12.64
N SER A 857 -4.38 -5.95 -11.39
CA SER A 857 -5.27 -5.40 -10.38
C SER A 857 -4.59 -4.23 -9.67
N ALA A 858 -5.35 -3.38 -9.01
CA ALA A 858 -4.81 -2.30 -8.22
C ALA A 858 -4.69 -2.72 -6.75
N LEU A 859 -3.48 -2.67 -6.22
CA LEU A 859 -3.22 -2.72 -4.78
C LEU A 859 -3.55 -1.36 -4.18
N ASN A 860 -4.58 -1.27 -3.35
CA ASN A 860 -4.95 0.00 -2.73
C ASN A 860 -4.01 0.34 -1.57
N ALA A 861 -3.42 1.53 -1.59
CA ALA A 861 -2.49 2.04 -0.61
C ALA A 861 -2.84 3.49 -0.23
N THR A 862 -4.00 3.71 0.41
CA THR A 862 -4.44 5.06 0.80
C THR A 862 -3.70 5.61 2.02
N VAL A 863 -3.04 4.73 2.78
CA VAL A 863 -2.12 5.08 3.87
C VAL A 863 -0.69 4.81 3.40
N VAL A 864 -0.09 5.76 2.68
CA VAL A 864 1.32 5.70 2.27
C VAL A 864 2.06 6.89 2.88
N SER A 865 3.13 6.61 3.61
CA SER A 865 4.02 7.62 4.22
C SER A 865 4.95 8.28 3.20
N ALA A 866 5.17 7.65 2.04
CA ALA A 866 6.08 8.11 1.00
C ALA A 866 5.46 9.23 0.14
N LEU A 867 6.04 10.43 0.24
CA LEU A 867 5.57 11.64 -0.43
C LEU A 867 5.51 11.52 -1.97
N ASP A 868 6.37 10.71 -2.58
CA ASP A 868 6.42 10.54 -4.04
C ASP A 868 5.24 9.73 -4.61
N ARG A 869 4.39 9.17 -3.74
CA ARG A 869 3.29 8.26 -4.12
C ARG A 869 1.95 8.61 -3.47
N GLN A 870 1.90 9.69 -2.70
CA GLN A 870 0.71 10.13 -1.96
C GLN A 870 -0.50 10.35 -2.87
N ASP A 871 -0.28 10.85 -4.08
CA ASP A 871 -1.36 11.14 -5.04
C ASP A 871 -1.87 9.90 -5.77
N ARG A 872 -1.07 8.83 -5.86
CA ARG A 872 -1.42 7.62 -6.60
C ARG A 872 -2.41 6.74 -5.84
N MET A 873 -2.23 6.66 -4.52
CA MET A 873 -3.01 5.83 -3.58
C MET A 873 -3.18 4.34 -3.99
N ALA A 874 -2.45 3.85 -5.00
CA ALA A 874 -2.47 2.49 -5.50
C ALA A 874 -1.18 2.11 -6.26
N GLU A 875 -0.94 0.80 -6.36
CA GLU A 875 0.15 0.20 -7.18
C GLU A 875 -0.33 -0.99 -8.02
N SER A 876 0.46 -1.37 -9.03
CA SER A 876 0.23 -2.58 -9.83
C SER A 876 0.38 -3.85 -8.98
N PHE A 877 -0.68 -4.67 -8.95
CA PHE A 877 -0.67 -6.02 -8.43
C PHE A 877 -0.96 -7.01 -9.55
N VAL A 878 -0.06 -7.95 -9.76
CA VAL A 878 -0.10 -8.91 -10.86
C VAL A 878 -0.55 -10.28 -10.37
N PHE A 879 -1.51 -10.86 -11.07
CA PHE A 879 -1.80 -12.29 -11.07
C PHE A 879 -1.25 -12.92 -12.36
N SER A 880 -0.30 -13.84 -12.23
CA SER A 880 0.24 -14.62 -13.34
C SER A 880 0.30 -16.12 -13.00
N PRO A 881 0.48 -17.03 -13.98
CA PRO A 881 0.57 -18.46 -13.74
C PRO A 881 1.71 -18.88 -12.81
N LEU A 882 2.82 -18.14 -12.81
CA LEU A 882 4.00 -18.47 -12.00
C LEU A 882 3.98 -17.74 -10.66
N TYR A 883 3.64 -16.44 -10.66
CA TYR A 883 3.73 -15.59 -9.48
C TYR A 883 2.56 -14.63 -9.31
N CYS A 884 2.19 -14.36 -8.05
CA CYS A 884 1.24 -13.32 -7.66
C CYS A 884 1.91 -12.33 -6.71
N GLY A 885 1.67 -11.03 -6.90
CA GLY A 885 2.23 -10.02 -6.00
C GLY A 885 2.40 -8.65 -6.62
N TYR A 886 3.25 -7.85 -5.98
CA TYR A 886 3.53 -6.47 -6.35
C TYR A 886 4.96 -6.10 -6.00
N ASP A 887 5.42 -4.96 -6.51
CA ASP A 887 6.75 -4.42 -6.24
C ASP A 887 6.72 -2.88 -6.19
N PHE A 888 6.96 -2.31 -5.01
CA PHE A 888 7.04 -0.86 -4.78
C PHE A 888 8.44 -0.27 -5.06
N SER A 889 9.42 -1.08 -5.49
CA SER A 889 10.84 -0.74 -5.36
C SER A 889 11.68 -0.70 -6.65
N PRO A 890 11.16 -0.34 -7.85
CA PRO A 890 12.02 -0.34 -9.03
C PRO A 890 13.18 0.67 -8.93
N THR A 891 13.15 1.61 -7.97
CA THR A 891 14.13 2.69 -7.86
C THR A 891 14.89 2.81 -6.54
N ARG A 892 14.63 1.97 -5.53
CA ARG A 892 15.25 2.09 -4.20
C ARG A 892 15.85 0.76 -3.74
N PRO A 893 16.97 0.74 -3.00
CA PRO A 893 17.47 -0.47 -2.34
C PRO A 893 16.39 -1.10 -1.47
N SER A 894 16.41 -2.42 -1.32
CA SER A 894 15.44 -3.18 -0.50
C SER A 894 15.40 -2.73 0.96
N THR A 895 16.43 -1.98 1.35
CA THR A 895 16.74 -1.47 2.68
C THR A 895 16.59 0.04 2.83
N TYR A 896 15.88 0.72 1.94
CA TYR A 896 15.79 2.18 1.99
C TYR A 896 15.15 2.73 3.29
N ASP A 897 14.22 2.00 3.93
CA ASP A 897 13.59 2.42 5.19
C ASP A 897 13.84 1.44 6.35
N ILE A 898 14.32 1.97 7.49
CA ILE A 898 14.75 1.23 8.69
C ILE A 898 13.67 0.27 9.21
N ASP A 899 12.39 0.60 8.99
CA ASP A 899 11.24 -0.17 9.50
C ASP A 899 10.58 -1.11 8.46
N HIS A 900 10.86 -0.95 7.16
CA HIS A 900 10.23 -1.72 6.08
C HIS A 900 11.28 -2.53 5.30
N VAL A 901 11.53 -3.76 5.76
CA VAL A 901 12.58 -4.64 5.20
C VAL A 901 12.26 -5.15 3.79
N TYR A 902 11.00 -5.11 3.34
CA TYR A 902 10.63 -5.54 1.99
C TYR A 902 9.83 -4.45 1.32
N GLU A 903 10.25 -3.95 0.16
CA GLU A 903 9.37 -3.10 -0.69
C GLU A 903 8.73 -3.92 -1.83
N TYR A 904 9.00 -5.21 -1.93
CA TYR A 904 8.44 -6.13 -2.92
C TYR A 904 7.79 -7.35 -2.26
N GLY A 905 6.92 -8.03 -3.00
CA GLY A 905 6.20 -9.18 -2.49
C GLY A 905 5.62 -10.08 -3.57
N TYR A 906 6.45 -10.74 -4.39
CA TYR A 906 5.95 -11.84 -5.24
C TYR A 906 5.99 -13.18 -4.53
N ARG A 907 4.98 -14.01 -4.78
CA ARG A 907 4.80 -15.35 -4.22
C ARG A 907 4.47 -16.36 -5.33
N PRO A 908 4.95 -17.61 -5.24
CA PRO A 908 4.51 -18.66 -6.15
C PRO A 908 2.98 -18.76 -6.19
N THR A 909 2.41 -18.75 -7.39
CA THR A 909 0.95 -18.69 -7.56
C THR A 909 0.25 -19.91 -6.97
N ASP A 910 0.85 -21.09 -7.06
CA ASP A 910 0.31 -22.35 -6.55
C ASP A 910 0.22 -22.45 -5.02
N GLU A 911 0.90 -21.55 -4.30
CA GLU A 911 0.83 -21.46 -2.83
C GLU A 911 0.14 -20.17 -2.33
N TYR A 912 -0.04 -19.18 -3.20
CA TYR A 912 -0.56 -17.88 -2.81
C TYR A 912 -2.07 -17.92 -2.56
N SER A 913 -2.55 -17.26 -1.49
CA SER A 913 -3.98 -17.14 -1.13
C SER A 913 -4.70 -18.45 -0.75
N ASN A 914 -4.28 -19.59 -1.29
CA ASN A 914 -4.89 -20.89 -1.06
C ASN A 914 -3.84 -22.00 -1.16
N GLU A 915 -3.72 -22.81 -0.11
CA GLU A 915 -2.80 -23.95 -0.04
C GLU A 915 -3.18 -25.08 -1.02
N LYS A 916 -4.39 -25.04 -1.61
CA LYS A 916 -4.86 -26.00 -2.63
C LYS A 916 -4.60 -25.50 -4.07
N GLY A 917 -3.40 -25.01 -4.36
CA GLY A 917 -2.97 -24.70 -5.73
C GLY A 917 -3.17 -23.26 -6.20
N GLY A 918 -3.44 -22.32 -5.27
CA GLY A 918 -3.47 -20.90 -5.59
C GLY A 918 -4.83 -20.27 -5.88
N PRO A 919 -4.87 -19.00 -6.33
CA PRO A 919 -6.08 -18.38 -6.85
C PRO A 919 -6.46 -19.00 -8.20
N THR A 920 -7.76 -19.00 -8.50
CA THR A 920 -8.25 -19.38 -9.83
C THR A 920 -8.22 -18.18 -10.78
N ILE A 921 -8.18 -18.45 -12.08
CA ILE A 921 -8.21 -17.40 -13.11
C ILE A 921 -9.51 -16.57 -13.05
N GLY A 922 -10.64 -17.20 -12.70
CA GLY A 922 -11.91 -16.50 -12.51
C GLY A 922 -11.93 -15.56 -11.32
N THR A 923 -11.18 -15.90 -10.26
CA THR A 923 -11.00 -15.03 -9.09
C THR A 923 -10.12 -13.83 -9.44
N ALA A 924 -9.00 -14.06 -10.12
CA ALA A 924 -8.13 -12.98 -10.60
C ALA A 924 -8.86 -12.04 -11.56
N MET A 925 -9.65 -12.59 -12.50
CA MET A 925 -10.52 -11.84 -13.42
C MET A 925 -11.52 -10.95 -12.67
N ALA A 926 -12.22 -11.51 -11.67
CA ALA A 926 -13.22 -10.75 -10.91
C ALA A 926 -12.59 -9.65 -10.05
N ILE A 927 -11.42 -9.88 -9.45
CA ILE A 927 -10.68 -8.85 -8.70
C ILE A 927 -10.20 -7.75 -9.65
N SER A 928 -9.65 -8.11 -10.81
CA SER A 928 -9.20 -7.18 -11.85
C SER A 928 -10.33 -6.31 -12.41
N GLY A 929 -11.58 -6.78 -12.36
CA GLY A 929 -12.77 -6.04 -12.78
C GLY A 929 -13.60 -5.45 -11.62
N ALA A 930 -13.05 -5.35 -10.42
CA ALA A 930 -13.78 -4.87 -9.23
C ALA A 930 -13.88 -3.33 -9.19
N ALA A 931 -14.57 -2.73 -10.18
CA ALA A 931 -14.60 -1.30 -10.45
C ALA A 931 -15.28 -0.45 -9.35
N VAL A 932 -16.11 -1.07 -8.50
CA VAL A 932 -16.78 -0.38 -7.39
C VAL A 932 -16.20 -0.87 -6.07
N ASN A 933 -15.40 -0.02 -5.41
CA ASN A 933 -14.77 -0.37 -4.15
C ASN A 933 -14.62 0.84 -3.21
N PRO A 934 -14.73 0.68 -1.87
CA PRO A 934 -14.50 1.77 -0.92
C PRO A 934 -13.09 2.36 -0.97
N ASN A 935 -12.12 1.52 -1.35
CA ASN A 935 -10.74 1.89 -1.63
C ASN A 935 -10.47 1.62 -3.11
N TRP A 936 -10.35 2.66 -3.94
CA TRP A 936 -10.21 2.55 -5.41
C TRP A 936 -9.15 3.51 -5.94
N GLY A 937 -7.95 3.43 -5.35
CA GLY A 937 -6.80 4.25 -5.73
C GLY A 937 -7.08 5.76 -5.65
N TYR A 938 -6.68 6.48 -6.69
CA TYR A 938 -6.78 7.95 -6.78
C TYR A 938 -8.23 8.50 -6.75
N HIS A 939 -9.24 7.65 -6.97
CA HIS A 939 -10.66 8.03 -6.84
C HIS A 939 -11.19 7.96 -5.41
N SER A 940 -10.39 7.48 -4.44
CA SER A 940 -10.83 7.22 -3.07
C SER A 940 -11.31 8.48 -2.36
N SER A 941 -12.57 8.47 -1.90
CA SER A 941 -13.12 9.52 -1.05
C SER A 941 -13.74 8.91 0.21
N PRO A 942 -13.48 9.47 1.41
CA PRO A 942 -14.00 8.91 2.67
C PRO A 942 -15.54 8.84 2.70
N GLY A 943 -16.22 9.82 2.08
CA GLY A 943 -17.68 9.84 2.01
C GLY A 943 -18.24 8.71 1.15
N MET A 944 -17.67 8.47 -0.05
CA MET A 944 -18.11 7.37 -0.91
C MET A 944 -17.76 6.00 -0.30
N ALA A 945 -16.59 5.89 0.33
CA ALA A 945 -16.15 4.67 1.02
C ALA A 945 -17.15 4.25 2.11
N PHE A 946 -17.63 5.21 2.90
CA PHE A 946 -18.68 4.98 3.89
C PHE A 946 -19.96 4.42 3.26
N LEU A 947 -20.49 5.08 2.21
CA LEU A 947 -21.76 4.66 1.59
C LEU A 947 -21.64 3.30 0.91
N LEU A 948 -20.58 3.06 0.14
CA LEU A 948 -20.35 1.77 -0.52
C LEU A 948 -20.21 0.63 0.48
N THR A 949 -19.56 0.87 1.63
CA THR A 949 -19.41 -0.14 2.67
C THR A 949 -20.72 -0.39 3.40
N MET A 950 -21.46 0.66 3.79
CA MET A 950 -22.75 0.55 4.49
C MET A 950 -23.82 -0.17 3.66
N PHE A 951 -23.84 0.03 2.34
CA PHE A 951 -24.77 -0.62 1.41
C PHE A 951 -24.19 -1.87 0.76
N ASN A 952 -23.00 -2.29 1.21
CA ASN A 952 -22.28 -3.45 0.72
C ASN A 952 -22.11 -3.49 -0.81
N VAL A 953 -22.02 -2.31 -1.42
CA VAL A 953 -21.78 -2.15 -2.86
C VAL A 953 -20.27 -2.13 -3.08
N ARG A 954 -19.61 -3.23 -2.68
CA ARG A 954 -18.15 -3.39 -2.75
C ARG A 954 -17.78 -4.67 -3.46
N LEU A 955 -16.88 -4.54 -4.42
CA LEU A 955 -16.36 -5.64 -5.24
C LEU A 955 -14.89 -5.91 -4.96
N GLY A 956 -14.16 -5.03 -4.27
CA GLY A 956 -12.76 -5.28 -3.93
C GLY A 956 -12.59 -6.41 -2.93
N TRP A 957 -11.36 -6.86 -2.78
CA TRP A 957 -11.04 -8.11 -2.11
C TRP A 957 -9.86 -7.95 -1.15
N TRP A 958 -10.06 -8.33 0.12
CA TRP A 958 -8.99 -8.37 1.11
C TRP A 958 -8.25 -9.70 1.03
N ILE A 959 -6.98 -9.69 0.63
CA ILE A 959 -6.18 -10.90 0.43
C ILE A 959 -4.93 -10.90 1.33
N GLY A 960 -4.40 -12.07 1.65
CA GLY A 960 -3.17 -12.21 2.42
C GLY A 960 -2.03 -11.38 1.81
N ASN A 961 -1.40 -10.55 2.64
CA ASN A 961 -0.31 -9.68 2.19
C ASN A 961 0.89 -10.54 1.80
N PRO A 962 1.36 -10.50 0.53
CA PRO A 962 2.48 -11.32 0.09
C PRO A 962 3.80 -11.00 0.79
N ARG A 963 3.97 -9.82 1.40
CA ARG A 963 5.17 -9.48 2.19
C ARG A 963 5.20 -10.15 3.56
N LEU A 964 4.04 -10.55 4.09
CA LEU A 964 3.88 -10.95 5.49
C LEU A 964 3.45 -12.42 5.64
N ARG A 965 3.37 -12.89 6.90
CA ARG A 965 3.10 -14.29 7.24
C ARG A 965 1.74 -14.83 6.79
N ARG A 966 0.76 -13.97 6.49
CA ARG A 966 -0.61 -14.37 6.13
C ARG A 966 -0.84 -14.50 4.61
N TRP A 967 0.21 -14.45 3.79
CA TRP A 967 0.12 -14.50 2.32
C TRP A 967 -0.60 -15.72 1.72
N LYS A 968 -0.65 -16.85 2.44
CA LYS A 968 -1.38 -18.06 2.03
C LYS A 968 -2.89 -18.03 2.32
N ARG A 969 -3.42 -16.90 2.83
CA ARG A 969 -4.83 -16.76 3.21
C ARG A 969 -5.61 -15.92 2.20
N SER A 970 -6.79 -16.39 1.83
CA SER A 970 -7.67 -15.72 0.87
C SER A 970 -8.60 -14.68 1.47
N ASP A 971 -8.83 -14.70 2.79
CA ASP A 971 -9.74 -13.81 3.51
C ASP A 971 -9.24 -13.58 4.95
N PRO A 972 -9.40 -12.36 5.52
CA PRO A 972 -9.28 -12.12 6.96
C PRO A 972 -10.07 -13.08 7.88
N ASN A 973 -9.39 -13.63 8.89
CA ASN A 973 -10.03 -14.43 9.95
C ASN A 973 -10.99 -13.62 10.86
N PHE A 974 -10.88 -12.29 10.87
CA PHE A 974 -11.71 -11.40 11.69
C PHE A 974 -12.07 -10.17 10.87
N GLY A 975 -13.29 -10.16 10.34
CA GLY A 975 -13.70 -9.23 9.28
C GLY A 975 -13.96 -7.80 9.75
N LEU A 976 -14.39 -7.61 11.00
CA LEU A 976 -14.83 -6.31 11.53
C LEU A 976 -13.77 -5.21 11.41
N LEU A 977 -12.50 -5.53 11.68
CA LEU A 977 -11.42 -4.55 11.55
C LEU A 977 -11.31 -4.04 10.11
N TYR A 978 -11.38 -4.93 9.13
CA TYR A 978 -11.28 -4.58 7.71
C TYR A 978 -12.53 -3.87 7.21
N LEU A 979 -13.71 -4.25 7.71
CA LEU A 979 -14.97 -3.56 7.43
C LEU A 979 -14.97 -2.11 7.96
N ILE A 980 -14.47 -1.87 9.18
CA ILE A 980 -14.30 -0.51 9.73
C ILE A 980 -13.31 0.29 8.89
N ARG A 981 -12.25 -0.35 8.40
CA ARG A 981 -11.27 0.31 7.54
C ARG A 981 -11.84 0.67 6.17
N ASP A 982 -12.67 -0.18 5.59
CA ASP A 982 -13.43 0.13 4.38
C ASP A 982 -14.39 1.31 4.62
N LEU A 983 -15.09 1.36 5.75
CA LEU A 983 -15.91 2.53 6.15
C LEU A 983 -15.11 3.83 6.22
N MET A 984 -13.84 3.75 6.63
CA MET A 984 -12.95 4.90 6.76
C MET A 984 -12.18 5.23 5.47
N GLY A 985 -12.29 4.43 4.41
CA GLY A 985 -11.49 4.58 3.19
C GLY A 985 -9.98 4.38 3.42
N LYS A 986 -9.59 3.46 4.33
CA LYS A 986 -8.19 3.24 4.72
C LYS A 986 -7.67 1.86 4.34
N SER A 987 -6.73 1.80 3.41
CA SER A 987 -5.95 0.60 3.10
C SER A 987 -4.45 0.85 3.36
N ASP A 988 -3.79 -0.14 3.96
CA ASP A 988 -2.39 -0.04 4.39
C ASP A 988 -1.66 -1.31 3.96
N ILE A 989 -0.53 -1.12 3.29
CA ILE A 989 0.28 -2.18 2.68
C ILE A 989 1.14 -2.95 3.68
N ASP A 990 1.23 -2.50 4.93
CA ASP A 990 1.96 -3.15 6.01
C ASP A 990 1.05 -3.98 6.93
N MET A 991 -0.25 -4.06 6.62
CA MET A 991 -1.19 -4.94 7.30
C MET A 991 -1.07 -6.40 6.84
N ASN A 992 -1.50 -7.34 7.69
CA ASN A 992 -1.53 -8.77 7.38
C ASN A 992 -2.31 -9.12 6.11
N TYR A 993 -3.27 -8.28 5.73
CA TYR A 993 -4.06 -8.41 4.51
C TYR A 993 -4.05 -7.07 3.78
N VAL A 994 -4.05 -7.13 2.45
CA VAL A 994 -4.08 -5.97 1.56
C VAL A 994 -5.38 -5.96 0.74
N CYS A 995 -5.85 -4.78 0.36
CA CYS A 995 -7.09 -4.61 -0.40
C CYS A 995 -6.77 -4.48 -1.89
N LEU A 996 -7.28 -5.40 -2.70
CA LEU A 996 -7.17 -5.35 -4.16
C LEU A 996 -8.48 -4.88 -4.80
N SER A 997 -8.38 -4.18 -5.93
CA SER A 997 -9.53 -3.69 -6.71
C SER A 997 -9.22 -3.69 -8.20
N ASP A 998 -10.12 -3.12 -9.01
CA ASP A 998 -9.97 -3.04 -10.47
C ASP A 998 -8.59 -2.51 -10.89
N GLY A 999 -7.97 -3.17 -11.88
CA GLY A 999 -6.67 -2.75 -12.40
C GLY A 999 -6.66 -1.33 -12.96
N GLY A 1000 -7.81 -0.85 -13.45
CA GLY A 1000 -8.01 0.50 -13.97
C GLY A 1000 -7.90 1.61 -12.93
N HIS A 1001 -7.97 1.30 -11.63
CA HIS A 1001 -7.61 2.26 -10.59
C HIS A 1001 -6.10 2.55 -10.54
N PHE A 1002 -5.29 1.70 -11.19
CA PHE A 1002 -3.88 1.96 -11.45
C PHE A 1002 -3.67 2.19 -12.96
N ASP A 1003 -3.58 1.13 -13.76
CA ASP A 1003 -3.37 1.21 -15.21
C ASP A 1003 -4.57 0.59 -15.93
N ASN A 1004 -5.40 1.43 -16.55
CA ASN A 1004 -6.59 0.94 -17.28
C ASN A 1004 -6.25 0.35 -18.65
N MET A 1005 -5.03 0.55 -19.17
CA MET A 1005 -4.63 0.08 -20.49
C MET A 1005 -4.05 -1.34 -20.45
N GLY A 1006 -3.54 -1.80 -19.30
CA GLY A 1006 -2.77 -3.04 -19.19
C GLY A 1006 -1.39 -2.92 -19.87
N LEU A 1007 -0.92 -1.69 -20.09
CA LEU A 1007 0.31 -1.35 -20.81
C LEU A 1007 1.53 -1.40 -19.88
N TYR A 1008 1.38 -0.99 -18.62
CA TYR A 1008 2.45 -0.78 -17.66
C TYR A 1008 3.31 -2.04 -17.45
N GLU A 1009 2.67 -3.19 -17.24
CA GLU A 1009 3.38 -4.46 -16.99
C GLU A 1009 4.04 -5.07 -18.23
N LEU A 1010 3.56 -4.74 -19.44
CA LEU A 1010 4.24 -5.13 -20.68
C LEU A 1010 5.48 -4.26 -20.93
N VAL A 1011 5.37 -2.96 -20.66
CA VAL A 1011 6.51 -2.03 -20.73
C VAL A 1011 7.58 -2.44 -19.72
N ARG A 1012 7.18 -2.81 -18.50
CA ARG A 1012 8.08 -3.33 -17.46
C ARG A 1012 8.88 -4.56 -17.92
N ARG A 1013 8.27 -5.41 -18.77
CA ARG A 1013 8.88 -6.62 -19.35
C ARG A 1013 9.72 -6.36 -20.62
N LYS A 1014 9.90 -5.08 -21.01
CA LYS A 1014 10.69 -4.66 -22.18
C LYS A 1014 10.17 -5.26 -23.51
N CYS A 1015 8.85 -5.35 -23.69
CA CYS A 1015 8.27 -5.80 -24.95
C CYS A 1015 8.70 -4.90 -26.12
N SER A 1016 9.27 -5.47 -27.19
CA SER A 1016 9.65 -4.71 -28.38
C SER A 1016 8.44 -4.32 -29.23
N TYR A 1017 7.33 -5.03 -29.10
CA TYR A 1017 6.09 -4.72 -29.80
C TYR A 1017 4.90 -4.91 -28.86
N ILE A 1018 4.03 -3.90 -28.78
CA ILE A 1018 2.80 -3.94 -27.98
C ILE A 1018 1.62 -3.56 -28.87
N LEU A 1019 0.62 -4.42 -28.98
CA LEU A 1019 -0.69 -4.08 -29.55
C LEU A 1019 -1.67 -3.81 -28.41
N LEU A 1020 -2.16 -2.58 -28.31
CA LEU A 1020 -3.10 -2.13 -27.29
C LEU A 1020 -4.49 -1.95 -27.90
N GLY A 1021 -5.45 -2.78 -27.47
CA GLY A 1021 -6.88 -2.60 -27.74
C GLY A 1021 -7.54 -1.78 -26.65
N ASP A 1022 -7.94 -0.56 -26.99
CA ASP A 1022 -8.58 0.39 -26.08
C ASP A 1022 -10.06 0.58 -26.44
N ALA A 1023 -10.89 0.19 -25.50
CA ALA A 1023 -12.33 0.44 -25.49
C ALA A 1023 -12.77 1.05 -24.15
N GLU A 1024 -11.94 1.88 -23.54
CA GLU A 1024 -12.32 2.79 -22.45
C GLU A 1024 -13.34 3.82 -22.94
N GLN A 1025 -14.19 4.31 -22.01
CA GLN A 1025 -15.19 5.32 -22.31
C GLN A 1025 -14.47 6.66 -22.39
N ASP A 1026 -14.52 7.28 -23.54
CA ASP A 1026 -13.78 8.51 -23.81
C ASP A 1026 -14.56 9.36 -24.82
N GLN A 1027 -15.58 10.07 -24.32
CA GLN A 1027 -16.49 10.86 -25.16
C GLN A 1027 -15.78 12.05 -25.82
N GLU A 1028 -14.77 12.61 -25.16
CA GLU A 1028 -13.99 13.74 -25.66
C GLU A 1028 -12.75 13.29 -26.45
N THR A 1029 -12.54 11.98 -26.60
CA THR A 1029 -11.34 11.40 -27.22
C THR A 1029 -10.02 11.89 -26.62
N ALA A 1030 -10.04 12.25 -25.33
CA ALA A 1030 -8.90 12.80 -24.61
C ALA A 1030 -7.80 11.75 -24.35
N CYS A 1031 -8.11 10.46 -24.52
CA CYS A 1031 -7.22 9.32 -24.32
C CYS A 1031 -6.55 9.33 -22.93
N GLU A 1032 -7.32 9.67 -21.89
CA GLU A 1032 -6.78 9.89 -20.55
C GLU A 1032 -6.08 8.64 -19.99
N GLY A 1033 -6.65 7.46 -20.18
CA GLY A 1033 -6.06 6.19 -19.75
C GLY A 1033 -4.69 5.94 -20.38
N LEU A 1034 -4.55 6.19 -21.69
CA LEU A 1034 -3.26 6.10 -22.39
C LEU A 1034 -2.27 7.13 -21.85
N ALA A 1035 -2.68 8.39 -21.70
CA ALA A 1035 -1.83 9.45 -21.17
C ALA A 1035 -1.36 9.16 -19.73
N ASN A 1036 -2.23 8.60 -18.89
CA ASN A 1036 -1.91 8.14 -17.54
C ASN A 1036 -0.88 7.00 -17.55
N ALA A 1037 -1.06 5.99 -18.41
CA ALA A 1037 -0.11 4.88 -18.55
C ALA A 1037 1.27 5.34 -19.02
N ILE A 1038 1.33 6.24 -20.03
CA ILE A 1038 2.58 6.83 -20.53
C ILE A 1038 3.31 7.60 -19.42
N ARG A 1039 2.60 8.47 -18.68
CA ARG A 1039 3.18 9.23 -17.56
C ARG A 1039 3.79 8.31 -16.51
N ARG A 1040 3.12 7.20 -16.17
CA ARG A 1040 3.62 6.24 -15.17
C ARG A 1040 4.84 5.48 -15.69
N CYS A 1041 4.82 5.00 -16.93
CA CYS A 1041 5.98 4.34 -17.54
C CYS A 1041 7.22 5.25 -17.56
N ARG A 1042 7.03 6.54 -17.83
CA ARG A 1042 8.08 7.55 -17.76
C ARG A 1042 8.63 7.71 -16.34
N ILE A 1043 7.75 7.90 -15.35
CA ILE A 1043 8.18 8.17 -13.97
C ILE A 1043 8.85 6.94 -13.34
N ASP A 1044 8.29 5.75 -13.54
CA ASP A 1044 8.68 4.55 -12.80
C ASP A 1044 9.79 3.75 -13.50
N PHE A 1045 9.82 3.77 -14.85
CA PHE A 1045 10.78 3.00 -15.65
C PHE A 1045 11.72 3.86 -16.50
N GLY A 1046 11.50 5.17 -16.58
CA GLY A 1046 12.24 6.05 -17.50
C GLY A 1046 11.94 5.79 -18.97
N VAL A 1047 10.84 5.08 -19.28
CA VAL A 1047 10.45 4.74 -20.65
C VAL A 1047 9.63 5.87 -21.24
N GLU A 1048 10.06 6.37 -22.39
CA GLU A 1048 9.32 7.35 -23.16
C GLU A 1048 8.48 6.65 -24.22
N ILE A 1049 7.21 7.05 -24.35
CA ILE A 1049 6.32 6.57 -25.39
C ILE A 1049 5.87 7.77 -26.21
N VAL A 1050 6.24 7.80 -27.48
CA VAL A 1050 5.96 8.89 -28.40
C VAL A 1050 4.92 8.43 -29.40
N ILE A 1051 3.71 8.97 -29.32
CA ILE A 1051 2.58 8.57 -30.17
C ILE A 1051 1.73 9.80 -30.51
N SER A 1052 1.30 9.91 -31.77
CA SER A 1052 0.36 10.95 -32.20
C SER A 1052 -1.04 10.35 -32.35
N ILE A 1053 -1.99 10.89 -31.58
CA ILE A 1053 -3.40 10.46 -31.60
C ILE A 1053 -4.30 11.31 -32.51
N SER A 1054 -3.72 12.30 -33.20
CA SER A 1054 -4.46 13.25 -34.04
C SER A 1054 -5.36 12.59 -35.10
N ALA A 1055 -4.97 11.42 -35.63
CA ALA A 1055 -5.81 10.68 -36.57
C ALA A 1055 -7.06 10.05 -35.92
N ILE A 1056 -6.98 9.69 -34.63
CA ILE A 1056 -8.12 9.20 -33.86
C ILE A 1056 -9.05 10.36 -33.50
N GLU A 1057 -8.49 11.49 -33.03
CA GLU A 1057 -9.26 12.70 -32.69
C GLU A 1057 -10.07 13.21 -33.90
N ASN A 1058 -9.44 13.22 -35.08
CA ASN A 1058 -10.09 13.63 -36.32
C ASN A 1058 -11.01 12.55 -36.93
N SER A 1059 -11.18 11.41 -36.25
CA SER A 1059 -12.00 10.29 -36.74
C SER A 1059 -11.59 9.84 -38.14
N SER A 1060 -10.28 9.79 -38.41
CA SER A 1060 -9.71 9.38 -39.71
C SER A 1060 -8.98 8.04 -39.66
N ALA A 1061 -8.66 7.52 -38.47
CA ALA A 1061 -8.10 6.19 -38.29
C ALA A 1061 -8.57 5.53 -36.96
N HIS A 1062 -8.72 4.21 -36.99
CA HIS A 1062 -8.88 3.40 -35.77
C HIS A 1062 -7.56 3.01 -35.11
N VAL A 1063 -6.47 3.03 -35.88
CA VAL A 1063 -5.15 2.53 -35.50
C VAL A 1063 -4.12 3.61 -35.69
N VAL A 1064 -3.31 3.83 -34.66
CA VAL A 1064 -2.12 4.69 -34.72
C VAL A 1064 -0.91 3.95 -34.17
N LYS A 1065 0.28 4.31 -34.66
CA LYS A 1065 1.55 3.74 -34.20
C LYS A 1065 2.34 4.80 -33.45
N GLY A 1066 3.07 4.35 -32.45
CA GLY A 1066 4.05 5.15 -31.72
C GLY A 1066 5.30 4.34 -31.41
N ASP A 1067 6.31 5.06 -30.97
CA ASP A 1067 7.61 4.49 -30.60
C ASP A 1067 7.71 4.38 -29.08
N ILE A 1068 8.19 3.23 -28.62
CA ILE A 1068 8.55 2.99 -27.22
C ILE A 1068 10.07 3.12 -27.13
N ILE A 1069 10.56 4.14 -26.46
CA ILE A 1069 11.97 4.40 -26.28
C ILE A 1069 12.36 3.86 -24.92
N TYR A 1070 12.96 2.67 -24.92
CA TYR A 1070 13.51 2.12 -23.70
C TYR A 1070 14.81 2.84 -23.37
N PRO A 1071 14.97 3.30 -22.12
CA PRO A 1071 16.20 3.95 -21.71
C PRO A 1071 17.33 2.94 -21.75
N GLY A 1072 18.50 3.39 -22.21
CA GLY A 1072 19.77 2.67 -22.15
C GLY A 1072 20.87 3.24 -23.03
N THR A 1073 22.06 2.60 -23.06
CA THR A 1073 23.21 3.07 -23.88
C THR A 1073 22.94 3.03 -25.38
N THR A 1074 22.28 1.97 -25.84
CA THR A 1074 21.61 1.93 -27.14
C THR A 1074 20.12 2.18 -26.87
N GLN A 1075 19.59 3.32 -27.29
CA GLN A 1075 18.16 3.61 -27.17
C GLN A 1075 17.40 2.62 -28.06
N LYS A 1076 16.98 1.49 -27.47
CA LYS A 1076 16.21 0.48 -28.19
C LYS A 1076 14.80 1.00 -28.40
N GLN A 1077 14.40 1.05 -29.66
CA GLN A 1077 13.05 1.43 -30.05
C GLN A 1077 12.19 0.17 -30.14
N GLY A 1078 11.07 0.18 -29.42
CA GLY A 1078 9.94 -0.73 -29.63
C GLY A 1078 8.79 0.00 -30.31
N THR A 1079 7.73 -0.72 -30.64
CA THR A 1079 6.54 -0.18 -31.30
C THR A 1079 5.31 -0.37 -30.44
N LEU A 1080 4.54 0.70 -30.25
CA LEU A 1080 3.19 0.66 -29.70
C LEU A 1080 2.19 0.81 -30.86
N VAL A 1081 1.33 -0.18 -31.03
CA VAL A 1081 0.18 -0.13 -31.94
C VAL A 1081 -1.08 0.07 -31.11
N TYR A 1082 -1.64 1.28 -31.18
CA TYR A 1082 -2.83 1.66 -30.42
C TYR A 1082 -4.07 1.55 -31.30
N VAL A 1083 -5.03 0.72 -30.88
CA VAL A 1083 -6.29 0.46 -31.57
C VAL A 1083 -7.43 0.97 -30.69
N LYS A 1084 -8.07 2.06 -31.10
CA LYS A 1084 -9.12 2.73 -30.32
C LYS A 1084 -10.50 2.44 -30.90
N ALA A 1085 -11.45 2.09 -30.04
CA ALA A 1085 -12.87 2.09 -30.37
C ALA A 1085 -13.32 3.50 -30.79
N SER A 1086 -13.36 3.72 -32.10
CA SER A 1086 -13.60 4.99 -32.77
C SER A 1086 -14.40 4.73 -34.05
N LEU A 1087 -15.01 5.76 -34.64
CA LEU A 1087 -15.73 5.64 -35.92
C LEU A 1087 -15.11 6.56 -36.97
N THR A 1088 -14.68 5.99 -38.11
CA THR A 1088 -14.03 6.64 -39.25
C THR A 1088 -14.94 6.84 -40.47
N LYS A 1089 -16.23 6.47 -40.37
CA LYS A 1089 -17.27 6.58 -41.42
C LYS A 1089 -17.17 5.58 -42.57
N ASP A 1090 -16.19 4.69 -42.53
CA ASP A 1090 -16.04 3.55 -43.45
C ASP A 1090 -16.59 2.25 -42.85
N GLU A 1091 -17.36 2.34 -41.76
CA GLU A 1091 -17.92 1.17 -41.10
C GLU A 1091 -18.99 0.48 -41.95
N PRO A 1092 -19.14 -0.84 -41.77
CA PRO A 1092 -20.28 -1.62 -42.24
C PRO A 1092 -21.65 -1.00 -41.91
N VAL A 1093 -22.65 -1.31 -42.76
CA VAL A 1093 -24.00 -0.71 -42.70
C VAL A 1093 -24.70 -0.95 -41.36
N ASP A 1094 -24.53 -2.14 -40.77
CA ASP A 1094 -25.07 -2.52 -39.46
C ASP A 1094 -24.51 -1.65 -38.33
N ILE A 1095 -23.20 -1.39 -38.31
CA ILE A 1095 -22.58 -0.51 -37.31
C ILE A 1095 -23.06 0.94 -37.47
N ARG A 1096 -23.20 1.40 -38.72
CA ARG A 1096 -23.68 2.76 -39.02
C ARG A 1096 -25.13 2.96 -38.59
N GLU A 1097 -26.00 1.98 -38.85
CA GLU A 1097 -27.39 1.99 -38.39
C GLU A 1097 -27.45 1.99 -36.85
N TYR A 1098 -26.68 1.12 -36.19
CA TYR A 1098 -26.65 1.07 -34.73
C TYR A 1098 -26.19 2.40 -34.11
N LYS A 1099 -25.20 3.09 -34.71
CA LYS A 1099 -24.78 4.45 -34.31
C LYS A 1099 -25.90 5.48 -34.49
N MET A 1100 -26.70 5.38 -35.55
CA MET A 1100 -27.84 6.28 -35.78
C MET A 1100 -28.93 6.08 -34.73
N ALA A 1101 -29.20 4.83 -34.35
CA ALA A 1101 -30.15 4.49 -33.30
C ALA A 1101 -29.61 4.82 -31.89
N ASN A 1102 -28.29 4.72 -31.68
CA ASN A 1102 -27.61 4.92 -30.41
C ASN A 1102 -26.49 5.97 -30.54
N PRO A 1103 -26.81 7.27 -30.39
CA PRO A 1103 -25.86 8.37 -30.62
C PRO A 1103 -24.61 8.32 -29.74
N ASP A 1104 -24.65 7.67 -28.57
CA ASP A 1104 -23.49 7.55 -27.69
C ASP A 1104 -22.49 6.47 -28.13
N PHE A 1105 -22.85 5.54 -29.04
CA PHE A 1105 -21.93 4.52 -29.55
C PHE A 1105 -20.72 5.15 -30.28
N PRO A 1106 -19.48 4.68 -30.14
CA PRO A 1106 -18.99 3.56 -29.33
C PRO A 1106 -18.58 3.97 -27.88
N GLN A 1107 -19.02 5.14 -27.41
CA GLN A 1107 -18.69 5.73 -26.10
C GLN A 1107 -19.83 5.62 -25.08
N GLN A 1108 -20.64 4.56 -25.16
CA GLN A 1108 -21.71 4.27 -24.20
C GLN A 1108 -21.13 4.04 -22.80
N SER A 1109 -21.91 4.28 -21.74
CA SER A 1109 -21.41 4.26 -20.35
C SER A 1109 -20.85 2.90 -19.91
N THR A 1110 -19.73 2.89 -19.16
CA THR A 1110 -19.23 1.68 -18.49
C THR A 1110 -20.13 1.17 -17.37
N ALA A 1111 -21.08 1.97 -16.88
CA ALA A 1111 -22.05 1.52 -15.89
C ALA A 1111 -23.07 0.54 -16.50
N ASP A 1112 -23.25 0.57 -17.83
CA ASP A 1112 -24.07 -0.40 -18.54
C ASP A 1112 -23.31 -1.72 -18.71
N GLN A 1113 -23.80 -2.75 -18.02
CA GLN A 1113 -23.30 -4.12 -18.08
C GLN A 1113 -24.35 -5.09 -18.66
N PHE A 1114 -25.44 -4.57 -19.22
CA PHE A 1114 -26.62 -5.35 -19.65
C PHE A 1114 -26.79 -5.30 -21.17
N PHE A 1115 -25.77 -5.73 -21.92
CA PHE A 1115 -25.78 -5.66 -23.37
C PHE A 1115 -26.87 -6.54 -24.00
N ASP A 1116 -27.61 -5.98 -24.95
CA ASP A 1116 -28.41 -6.75 -25.89
C ASP A 1116 -27.55 -7.32 -27.03
N GLU A 1117 -28.17 -8.12 -27.89
CA GLU A 1117 -27.47 -8.77 -29.01
C GLU A 1117 -26.92 -7.76 -30.02
N ALA A 1118 -27.67 -6.70 -30.34
CA ALA A 1118 -27.27 -5.70 -31.32
C ALA A 1118 -26.07 -4.87 -30.84
N GLN A 1119 -26.07 -4.48 -29.57
CA GLN A 1119 -24.95 -3.79 -28.93
C GLN A 1119 -23.71 -4.66 -28.90
N PHE A 1120 -23.85 -5.93 -28.51
CA PHE A 1120 -22.73 -6.88 -28.48
C PHE A 1120 -22.12 -7.07 -29.88
N GLU A 1121 -22.95 -7.37 -30.88
CA GLU A 1121 -22.45 -7.59 -32.23
C GLU A 1121 -21.83 -6.33 -32.85
N SER A 1122 -22.36 -5.15 -32.55
CA SER A 1122 -21.82 -3.88 -33.04
C SER A 1122 -20.40 -3.60 -32.50
N TYR A 1123 -20.15 -3.78 -31.20
CA TYR A 1123 -18.78 -3.63 -30.65
C TYR A 1123 -17.82 -4.71 -31.18
N ARG A 1124 -18.27 -5.97 -31.27
CA ARG A 1124 -17.46 -7.08 -31.78
C ARG A 1124 -17.06 -6.82 -33.23
N LYS A 1125 -18.02 -6.42 -34.06
CA LYS A 1125 -17.79 -6.12 -35.47
C LYS A 1125 -16.91 -4.89 -35.64
N LEU A 1126 -17.08 -3.85 -34.80
CA LEU A 1126 -16.23 -2.67 -34.82
C LEU A 1126 -14.77 -3.03 -34.54
N GLY A 1127 -14.49 -3.81 -33.48
CA GLY A 1127 -13.12 -4.26 -33.17
C GLY A 1127 -12.50 -5.13 -34.27
N TYR A 1128 -13.31 -5.94 -34.96
CA TYR A 1128 -12.86 -6.70 -36.13
C TYR A 1128 -12.52 -5.80 -37.33
N HIS A 1129 -13.34 -4.76 -37.56
CA HIS A 1129 -13.17 -3.79 -38.64
C HIS A 1129 -11.99 -2.86 -38.42
N SER A 1130 -11.66 -2.53 -37.16
CA SER A 1130 -10.60 -1.57 -36.82
C SER A 1130 -9.22 -1.91 -37.39
N ILE A 1131 -8.92 -3.19 -37.66
CA ILE A 1131 -7.65 -3.63 -38.24
C ILE A 1131 -7.90 -4.19 -39.65
N ASN A 1132 -7.23 -3.64 -40.66
CA ASN A 1132 -7.38 -4.01 -42.06
C ASN A 1132 -6.37 -5.07 -42.51
N SER A 1133 -5.08 -4.84 -42.25
CA SER A 1133 -3.98 -5.68 -42.76
C SER A 1133 -2.84 -5.85 -41.76
N ARG A 1134 -1.94 -6.81 -42.02
CA ARG A 1134 -0.71 -7.00 -41.24
C ARG A 1134 0.24 -5.80 -41.35
N THR A 1135 0.38 -5.22 -42.54
CA THR A 1135 1.18 -4.01 -42.78
C THR A 1135 0.69 -2.81 -41.98
N GLN A 1136 -0.63 -2.65 -41.83
CA GLN A 1136 -1.21 -1.57 -41.02
C GLN A 1136 -0.75 -1.65 -39.56
N ILE A 1137 -0.57 -2.85 -39.01
CA ILE A 1137 -0.08 -3.05 -37.64
C ILE A 1137 1.45 -3.28 -37.59
N GLY A 1138 2.13 -3.40 -38.73
CA GLY A 1138 3.58 -3.54 -38.81
C GLY A 1138 4.09 -4.96 -38.60
N LEU A 1139 3.34 -5.98 -39.04
CA LEU A 1139 3.63 -7.41 -38.89
C LEU A 1139 3.71 -8.22 -40.17
#